data_AF-A0AAU9USJ2-F1
#
_entry.id   AF-A0AAU9USJ2-F1
#
_cell.length_a   1.000
_cell.length_b   1.000
_cell.length_c   1.000
_cell.angle_alpha   90.00
_cell.angle_beta   90.00
_cell.angle_gamma   90.00
#
_symmetry.space_group_name_H-M   'P 1'
#
loop_
_entity.id
_entity.type
_entity.pdbx_description
1 polymer ?
#
loop_
_entity_poly.entity_id
_entity_poly.type
_entity_poly.pdbx_seq_one_letter_code
_entity_poly.pdbx_strand_id
1 'polypeptide(L)'
;MAKPLQKERENRSAEKKDYSFHPYNLTPESAHTAVLLLESAESEILCQTLRAITKFAAQEIQNRHVLYNLNAIKFILPHIEHPELNIKRFALKALAQLCQLPQGPEQVLDNPQNLRKIAFMLAKMEDVFVLEFASLVLSELTREPLGCEQLVSANILNSLCSRMKNSLDPDVQKNCLQTLSNLLEDPICASEVTKNQHFSWPSLLALMQSKYLAIQHAALKTVDQLICRYKDQVVQRTFRASTGVLDLCDILESYEFRDVHTQVLGVLKNYAETEENATHLYQSGCILRLLAYLEMALPAMKPHCLAVLAKMSFTSNGRDALYQTGTDLVFCHQLLSSNVELLADAAMGVANMTKLLPAAVRMSDTNIIEALCAILSDDAAVWFYIRMNALRALGELCRIIPKAAFSVIEPKTFASLRNINKKFKDNPIEAQRLAVQCYINLLNYHVSTSAMLNAEFMQELVNILQRIDIKLKIMTCTVLSGLMKDEIARDLFTSKQGEEVVSNNLRIEHVGFRTALCILISASVTDEGADVYLQLGTVHYMVENKQARYVVSAWEPALETIFQHHPSAKFAYTGRLDINDFTKDGFYVQKHLGKTFPTIKNFISTPPPHRDPVFICSFQQPYDPSIIDVRSQSKINVSPSSRLHFPLLPDDSNLRNYLLRLRIWFGDPAKSLHYFEIEDAHYEVRYRDKCEEVSSSLKHRAQLLGEFVAQQMSGLTQERDCSMPSVSLHLVDLMKELNSCVIPIGYVHCGGRLERALLYKVLADRAGLPCALYRTCSAYAWVEVAVPELDPNEELKGAENYPAGLLRANYVVDLMDHPGKMLPRKSVEAKRVCGDEYLPYTARGQNAQCNCCVEKQKCN
;
A
#
# COMPACT_ATOMS: atom_id res chain seq x y z
N MET A 1 -108.24 -53.88 8.00
CA MET A 1 -106.96 -53.18 7.77
C MET A 1 -107.20 -51.67 7.87
N ALA A 2 -106.15 -50.92 8.23
CA ALA A 2 -106.07 -49.46 8.35
C ALA A 2 -106.42 -48.84 9.72
N LYS A 3 -105.42 -48.10 10.22
CA LYS A 3 -105.17 -47.47 11.52
C LYS A 3 -105.16 -45.94 11.32
N PRO A 4 -105.23 -45.10 12.36
CA PRO A 4 -106.48 -44.39 12.66
C PRO A 4 -106.42 -42.86 12.55
N LEU A 5 -107.66 -42.35 12.55
CA LEU A 5 -108.18 -41.00 12.61
C LEU A 5 -107.47 -40.02 13.58
N GLN A 6 -107.34 -38.80 13.06
CA GLN A 6 -107.21 -37.52 13.76
C GLN A 6 -107.97 -37.48 15.08
N LYS A 7 -107.28 -36.99 16.12
CA LYS A 7 -107.89 -36.57 17.39
C LYS A 7 -107.77 -35.06 17.56
N GLU A 8 -108.83 -34.53 18.15
CA GLU A 8 -109.27 -33.15 18.20
C GLU A 8 -108.29 -32.17 18.87
N ARG A 9 -108.40 -30.92 18.40
CA ARG A 9 -107.88 -29.72 19.04
C ARG A 9 -108.54 -29.55 20.41
N GLU A 10 -107.75 -29.60 21.47
CA GLU A 10 -108.08 -28.91 22.71
C GLU A 10 -107.74 -27.43 22.57
N ASN A 11 -108.77 -26.62 22.71
CA ASN A 11 -108.72 -25.16 22.83
C ASN A 11 -107.93 -24.78 24.09
N ARG A 12 -106.75 -24.18 23.92
CA ARG A 12 -106.15 -23.35 24.98
C ARG A 12 -106.79 -21.97 24.94
N SER A 13 -107.70 -21.79 25.88
CA SER A 13 -108.21 -20.51 26.34
C SER A 13 -107.07 -19.56 26.74
N ALA A 14 -107.13 -18.36 26.15
CA ALA A 14 -106.87 -17.03 26.72
C ALA A 14 -105.54 -16.72 27.46
N GLU A 15 -105.05 -15.52 27.14
CA GLU A 15 -104.08 -14.68 27.88
C GLU A 15 -102.58 -14.92 27.67
N LYS A 16 -102.06 -14.34 26.58
CA LYS A 16 -101.13 -13.18 26.61
C LYS A 16 -100.91 -12.73 25.17
N LYS A 17 -101.21 -11.47 24.84
CA LYS A 17 -100.77 -10.90 23.56
C LYS A 17 -99.25 -10.84 23.57
N ASP A 18 -98.63 -11.68 22.75
CA ASP A 18 -97.23 -11.57 22.42
C ASP A 18 -97.05 -10.34 21.51
N TYR A 19 -96.48 -9.28 22.07
CA TYR A 19 -96.14 -8.05 21.34
C TYR A 19 -94.70 -8.08 20.82
N SER A 20 -94.01 -9.23 20.87
CA SER A 20 -92.66 -9.36 20.34
C SER A 20 -92.69 -9.76 18.86
N PHE A 21 -91.86 -9.08 18.05
CA PHE A 21 -91.62 -9.49 16.66
C PHE A 21 -90.85 -10.80 16.64
N HIS A 22 -91.12 -11.65 15.64
CA HIS A 22 -90.21 -12.76 15.33
C HIS A 22 -88.85 -12.21 14.87
N PRO A 23 -87.73 -12.89 15.19
CA PRO A 23 -86.39 -12.46 14.78
C PRO A 23 -86.33 -12.24 13.25
N TYR A 24 -85.89 -11.06 12.81
CA TYR A 24 -85.68 -10.74 11.39
C TYR A 24 -84.18 -10.64 11.11
N ASN A 25 -83.69 -11.46 10.17
CA ASN A 25 -82.27 -11.49 9.81
C ASN A 25 -81.93 -10.36 8.83
N LEU A 26 -81.04 -9.45 9.24
CA LEU A 26 -80.50 -8.38 8.41
C LEU A 26 -79.17 -8.83 7.80
N THR A 27 -79.18 -9.19 6.52
CA THR A 27 -77.96 -9.49 5.75
C THR A 27 -77.62 -8.31 4.83
N PRO A 28 -76.51 -7.58 5.04
CA PRO A 28 -76.13 -6.48 4.16
C PRO A 28 -75.77 -6.98 2.76
N GLU A 29 -76.39 -6.40 1.73
CA GLU A 29 -76.15 -6.76 0.31
C GLU A 29 -74.92 -6.06 -0.29
N SER A 30 -74.43 -4.98 0.33
CA SER A 30 -73.26 -4.22 -0.13
C SER A 30 -72.31 -3.85 1.00
N ALA A 31 -71.03 -3.64 0.68
CA ALA A 31 -70.02 -3.18 1.64
C ALA A 31 -70.39 -1.81 2.25
N HIS A 32 -71.01 -0.93 1.46
CA HIS A 32 -71.48 0.37 1.93
C HIS A 32 -72.56 0.22 3.01
N THR A 33 -73.58 -0.61 2.74
CA THR A 33 -74.64 -0.92 3.71
C THR A 33 -74.08 -1.56 4.98
N ALA A 34 -73.11 -2.47 4.83
CA ALA A 34 -72.47 -3.10 5.98
C ALA A 34 -71.72 -2.09 6.87
N VAL A 35 -71.01 -1.11 6.29
CA VAL A 35 -70.32 -0.07 7.07
C VAL A 35 -71.32 0.80 7.85
N LEU A 36 -72.45 1.17 7.25
CA LEU A 36 -73.49 1.96 7.93
C LEU A 36 -74.15 1.20 9.09
N LEU A 37 -74.35 -0.12 8.95
CA LEU A 37 -74.93 -0.95 10.01
C LEU A 37 -74.07 -1.05 11.27
N LEU A 38 -72.79 -0.62 11.21
CA LEU A 38 -71.93 -0.51 12.39
C LEU A 38 -72.36 0.61 13.35
N GLU A 39 -73.28 1.50 12.97
CA GLU A 39 -73.85 2.50 13.89
C GLU A 39 -75.08 1.98 14.66
N SER A 40 -75.49 0.74 14.43
CA SER A 40 -76.61 0.11 15.12
C SER A 40 -76.37 0.01 16.63
N ALA A 41 -77.42 0.25 17.43
CA ALA A 41 -77.41 0.00 18.89
C ALA A 41 -77.64 -1.48 19.25
N GLU A 42 -78.11 -2.29 18.29
CA GLU A 42 -78.44 -3.70 18.50
C GLU A 42 -77.21 -4.59 18.33
N SER A 43 -76.78 -5.25 19.42
CA SER A 43 -75.62 -6.14 19.43
C SER A 43 -75.67 -7.24 18.37
N GLU A 44 -76.84 -7.82 18.13
CA GLU A 44 -76.99 -8.90 17.14
C GLU A 44 -76.68 -8.41 15.73
N ILE A 45 -77.14 -7.21 15.38
CA ILE A 45 -76.86 -6.56 14.09
C ILE A 45 -75.37 -6.25 13.97
N LEU A 46 -74.75 -5.68 15.01
CA LEU A 46 -73.32 -5.36 15.03
C LEU A 46 -72.47 -6.62 14.84
N CYS A 47 -72.80 -7.70 15.55
CA CYS A 47 -72.08 -8.97 15.48
C CYS A 47 -72.18 -9.60 14.08
N GLN A 48 -73.38 -9.67 13.50
CA GLN A 48 -73.59 -10.21 12.15
C GLN A 48 -72.88 -9.34 11.09
N THR A 49 -72.94 -8.02 11.24
CA THR A 49 -72.32 -7.05 10.34
C THR A 49 -70.79 -7.16 10.37
N LEU A 50 -70.16 -7.14 11.54
CA LEU A 50 -68.71 -7.30 11.66
C LEU A 50 -68.24 -8.66 11.15
N ARG A 51 -69.02 -9.73 11.36
CA ARG A 51 -68.75 -11.05 10.78
C ARG A 51 -68.81 -11.03 9.25
N ALA A 52 -69.77 -10.32 8.67
CA ALA A 52 -69.86 -10.15 7.21
C ALA A 52 -68.67 -9.35 6.67
N ILE A 53 -68.30 -8.24 7.33
CA ILE A 53 -67.16 -7.41 6.97
C ILE A 53 -65.86 -8.22 7.00
N THR A 54 -65.60 -8.96 8.09
CA THR A 54 -64.38 -9.79 8.21
C THR A 54 -64.31 -10.89 7.15
N LYS A 55 -65.45 -11.48 6.79
CA LYS A 55 -65.53 -12.47 5.70
C LYS A 55 -65.26 -11.83 4.34
N PHE A 56 -65.82 -10.66 4.07
CA PHE A 56 -65.60 -9.91 2.83
C PHE A 56 -64.13 -9.47 2.68
N ALA A 57 -63.55 -8.92 3.75
CA ALA A 57 -62.15 -8.49 3.80
C ALA A 57 -61.13 -9.64 3.70
N ALA A 58 -61.53 -10.87 4.07
CA ALA A 58 -60.68 -12.05 3.97
C ALA A 58 -60.56 -12.60 2.54
N GLN A 59 -61.54 -12.33 1.67
CA GLN A 59 -61.60 -12.92 0.32
C GLN A 59 -60.49 -12.41 -0.59
N GLU A 60 -60.34 -11.09 -0.69
CA GLU A 60 -59.33 -10.45 -1.54
C GLU A 60 -58.82 -9.16 -0.92
N ILE A 61 -57.59 -8.76 -1.27
CA ILE A 61 -57.01 -7.51 -0.79
C ILE A 61 -57.77 -6.29 -1.33
N GLN A 62 -58.37 -6.38 -2.53
CA GLN A 62 -59.16 -5.31 -3.13
C GLN A 62 -60.42 -5.00 -2.30
N ASN A 63 -61.02 -6.00 -1.66
CA ASN A 63 -62.17 -5.80 -0.77
C ASN A 63 -61.81 -4.95 0.45
N ARG A 64 -60.56 -5.03 0.91
CA ARG A 64 -60.06 -4.19 2.00
C ARG A 64 -59.92 -2.75 1.54
N HIS A 65 -59.44 -2.50 0.32
CA HIS A 65 -59.43 -1.16 -0.28
C HIS A 65 -60.84 -0.57 -0.40
N VAL A 66 -61.83 -1.38 -0.79
CA VAL A 66 -63.24 -0.93 -0.82
C VAL A 66 -63.71 -0.50 0.56
N LEU A 67 -63.50 -1.31 1.59
CA LEU A 67 -63.87 -0.97 2.98
C LEU A 67 -63.10 0.25 3.50
N TYR A 68 -61.80 0.36 3.19
CA TYR A 68 -60.98 1.50 3.55
C TYR A 68 -61.52 2.81 2.94
N ASN A 69 -61.83 2.80 1.64
CA ASN A 69 -62.40 3.96 0.93
C ASN A 69 -63.77 4.38 1.48
N LEU A 70 -64.49 3.46 2.12
CA LEU A 70 -65.75 3.71 2.84
C LEU A 70 -65.54 4.21 4.28
N ASN A 71 -64.30 4.49 4.70
CA ASN A 71 -63.94 4.87 6.07
C ASN A 71 -64.33 3.82 7.13
N ALA A 72 -64.35 2.53 6.77
CA ALA A 72 -64.77 1.47 7.69
C ALA A 72 -64.01 1.46 9.02
N ILE A 73 -62.72 1.82 9.03
CA ILE A 73 -61.89 1.90 10.25
C ILE A 73 -62.54 2.80 11.31
N LYS A 74 -63.04 3.97 10.91
CA LYS A 74 -63.71 4.92 11.80
C LYS A 74 -64.92 4.29 12.51
N PHE A 75 -65.70 3.50 11.78
CA PHE A 75 -66.92 2.85 12.29
C PHE A 75 -66.62 1.57 13.07
N ILE A 76 -65.50 0.90 12.82
CA ILE A 76 -65.07 -0.32 13.53
C ILE A 76 -64.46 0.01 14.90
N LEU A 77 -63.68 1.09 14.99
CA LEU A 77 -62.91 1.45 16.21
C LEU A 77 -63.74 1.51 17.51
N PRO A 78 -64.96 2.06 17.55
CA PRO A 78 -65.78 2.07 18.77
C PRO A 78 -66.10 0.68 19.31
N HIS A 79 -66.14 -0.33 18.44
CA HIS A 79 -66.61 -1.68 18.79
C HIS A 79 -65.54 -2.59 19.39
N ILE A 80 -64.27 -2.17 19.38
CA ILE A 80 -63.18 -2.95 19.99
C ILE A 80 -63.30 -3.04 21.52
N GLU A 81 -64.04 -2.11 22.14
CA GLU A 81 -64.31 -2.08 23.58
C GLU A 81 -65.72 -2.58 23.95
N HIS A 82 -66.51 -3.04 22.98
CA HIS A 82 -67.90 -3.46 23.19
C HIS A 82 -68.03 -4.55 24.27
N PRO A 83 -69.01 -4.52 25.20
CA PRO A 83 -69.09 -5.50 26.29
C PRO A 83 -69.15 -6.96 25.84
N GLU A 84 -69.78 -7.23 24.68
CA GLU A 84 -69.85 -8.57 24.11
C GLU A 84 -68.56 -9.01 23.42
N LEU A 85 -68.04 -10.18 23.82
CA LEU A 85 -66.80 -10.75 23.30
C LEU A 85 -66.81 -10.96 21.78
N ASN A 86 -67.92 -11.44 21.21
CA ASN A 86 -67.97 -11.70 19.77
C ASN A 86 -67.84 -10.42 18.94
N ILE A 87 -68.44 -9.33 19.39
CA ILE A 87 -68.30 -8.02 18.74
C ILE A 87 -66.84 -7.55 18.83
N LYS A 88 -66.19 -7.64 20.01
CA LYS A 88 -64.76 -7.32 20.15
C LYS A 88 -63.89 -8.12 19.19
N ARG A 89 -64.08 -9.45 19.13
CA ARG A 89 -63.32 -10.37 18.27
C ARG A 89 -63.44 -9.96 16.80
N PHE A 90 -64.66 -9.78 16.29
CA PHE A 90 -64.84 -9.43 14.89
C PHE A 90 -64.41 -7.99 14.58
N ALA A 91 -64.57 -7.04 15.51
CA ALA A 91 -64.07 -5.68 15.36
C ALA A 91 -62.53 -5.66 15.24
N LEU A 92 -61.82 -6.33 16.16
CA LEU A 92 -60.37 -6.44 16.10
C LEU A 92 -59.89 -7.17 14.84
N LYS A 93 -60.58 -8.25 14.44
CA LYS A 93 -60.25 -8.97 13.20
C LYS A 93 -60.41 -8.09 11.97
N ALA A 94 -61.53 -7.35 11.87
CA ALA A 94 -61.77 -6.45 10.76
C ALA A 94 -60.71 -5.34 10.71
N LEU A 95 -60.40 -4.77 11.88
CA LEU A 95 -59.34 -3.77 12.01
C LEU A 95 -57.98 -4.32 11.57
N ALA A 96 -57.61 -5.52 12.02
CA ALA A 96 -56.36 -6.17 11.62
C ALA A 96 -56.23 -6.34 10.11
N GLN A 97 -57.31 -6.79 9.45
CA GLN A 97 -57.33 -6.96 8.00
C GLN A 97 -57.19 -5.63 7.26
N LEU A 98 -57.78 -4.55 7.77
CA LEU A 98 -57.64 -3.21 7.17
C LEU A 98 -56.24 -2.61 7.44
N CYS A 99 -55.64 -2.87 8.61
CA CYS A 99 -54.28 -2.44 8.93
C CYS A 99 -53.20 -3.15 8.10
N GLN A 100 -53.52 -4.24 7.41
CA GLN A 100 -52.60 -4.86 6.44
C GLN A 100 -52.43 -4.01 5.16
N LEU A 101 -53.28 -3.01 4.93
CA LEU A 101 -53.10 -2.01 3.88
C LEU A 101 -52.07 -0.96 4.33
N PRO A 102 -51.20 -0.45 3.43
CA PRO A 102 -50.19 0.56 3.80
C PRO A 102 -50.76 1.80 4.52
N GLN A 103 -51.90 2.34 4.09
CA GLN A 103 -52.51 3.52 4.74
C GLN A 103 -53.47 3.18 5.90
N GLY A 104 -53.69 1.90 6.18
CA GLY A 104 -54.58 1.46 7.26
C GLY A 104 -54.09 1.89 8.64
N PRO A 105 -52.81 1.61 8.99
CA PRO A 105 -52.22 2.04 10.26
C PRO A 105 -52.31 3.54 10.52
N GLU A 106 -52.04 4.38 9.51
CA GLU A 106 -52.08 5.85 9.64
C GLU A 106 -53.42 6.34 10.20
N GLN A 107 -54.54 5.82 9.67
CA GLN A 107 -55.89 6.20 10.12
C GLN A 107 -56.17 5.79 11.57
N VAL A 108 -55.61 4.67 12.02
CA VAL A 108 -55.74 4.23 13.42
C VAL A 108 -54.87 5.07 14.35
N LEU A 109 -53.64 5.38 13.92
CA LEU A 109 -52.62 6.09 14.68
C LEU A 109 -52.88 7.61 14.80
N ASP A 110 -53.76 8.18 13.97
CA ASP A 110 -54.19 9.59 14.02
C ASP A 110 -54.71 9.99 15.41
N ASN A 111 -55.33 9.05 16.14
CA ASN A 111 -55.66 9.23 17.55
C ASN A 111 -54.91 8.21 18.43
N PRO A 112 -53.97 8.64 19.28
CA PRO A 112 -53.15 7.73 20.10
C PRO A 112 -53.95 6.93 21.12
N GLN A 113 -55.18 7.34 21.44
CA GLN A 113 -56.06 6.55 22.31
C GLN A 113 -56.49 5.24 21.65
N ASN A 114 -56.58 5.16 20.32
CA ASN A 114 -56.93 3.93 19.62
C ASN A 114 -55.91 2.83 19.90
N LEU A 115 -54.63 3.14 19.71
CA LEU A 115 -53.54 2.21 20.00
C LEU A 115 -53.51 1.83 21.49
N ARG A 116 -53.68 2.79 22.41
CA ARG A 116 -53.73 2.51 23.86
C ARG A 116 -54.85 1.54 24.23
N LYS A 117 -56.02 1.65 23.60
CA LYS A 117 -57.14 0.72 23.80
C LYS A 117 -56.80 -0.69 23.33
N ILE A 118 -56.20 -0.82 22.14
CA ILE A 118 -55.78 -2.13 21.59
C ILE A 118 -54.67 -2.75 22.46
N ALA A 119 -53.71 -1.93 22.88
CA ALA A 119 -52.66 -2.29 23.83
C ALA A 119 -53.25 -2.80 25.17
N PHE A 120 -54.24 -2.09 25.70
CA PHE A 120 -54.96 -2.51 26.90
C PHE A 120 -55.63 -3.88 26.73
N MET A 121 -56.25 -4.17 25.57
CA MET A 121 -56.84 -5.48 25.30
C MET A 121 -55.79 -6.59 25.37
N LEU A 122 -54.61 -6.42 24.75
CA LEU A 122 -53.53 -7.41 24.83
C LEU A 122 -53.05 -7.62 26.28
N ALA A 123 -53.02 -6.56 27.07
CA ALA A 123 -52.52 -6.58 28.43
C ALA A 123 -53.49 -7.18 29.47
N LYS A 124 -54.81 -7.08 29.26
CA LYS A 124 -55.82 -7.39 30.29
C LYS A 124 -56.82 -8.48 29.93
N MET A 125 -56.99 -8.80 28.64
CA MET A 125 -57.93 -9.83 28.22
C MET A 125 -57.26 -11.21 28.25
N GLU A 126 -58.04 -12.27 28.49
CA GLU A 126 -57.57 -13.67 28.42
C GLU A 126 -58.22 -14.46 27.28
N ASP A 127 -59.17 -13.85 26.56
CA ASP A 127 -59.80 -14.50 25.42
C ASP A 127 -58.80 -14.69 24.26
N VAL A 128 -58.64 -15.94 23.83
CA VAL A 128 -57.64 -16.34 22.82
C VAL A 128 -57.78 -15.53 21.52
N PHE A 129 -59.00 -15.42 20.99
CA PHE A 129 -59.25 -14.69 19.74
C PHE A 129 -59.07 -13.18 19.88
N VAL A 130 -59.45 -12.58 21.02
CA VAL A 130 -59.18 -11.17 21.28
C VAL A 130 -57.66 -10.92 21.34
N LEU A 131 -56.90 -11.79 22.00
CA LEU A 131 -55.44 -11.69 22.06
C LEU A 131 -54.79 -11.86 20.68
N GLU A 132 -55.24 -12.85 19.90
CA GLU A 132 -54.77 -13.11 18.53
C GLU A 132 -54.94 -11.86 17.66
N PHE A 133 -56.17 -11.32 17.58
CA PHE A 133 -56.44 -10.18 16.72
C PHE A 133 -55.85 -8.87 17.28
N ALA A 134 -55.85 -8.66 18.60
CA ALA A 134 -55.20 -7.47 19.17
C ALA A 134 -53.69 -7.47 18.91
N SER A 135 -53.02 -8.61 19.11
CA SER A 135 -51.58 -8.74 18.80
C SER A 135 -51.30 -8.54 17.31
N LEU A 136 -52.15 -9.06 16.42
CA LEU A 136 -52.04 -8.86 14.98
C LEU A 136 -52.16 -7.38 14.61
N VAL A 137 -53.18 -6.68 15.12
CA VAL A 137 -53.33 -5.24 14.89
C VAL A 137 -52.07 -4.50 15.33
N LEU A 138 -51.56 -4.74 16.54
CA LEU A 138 -50.35 -4.07 17.04
C LEU A 138 -49.12 -4.35 16.17
N SER A 139 -48.97 -5.57 15.66
CA SER A 139 -47.88 -5.92 14.75
C SER A 139 -47.96 -5.19 13.40
N GLU A 140 -49.17 -4.88 12.91
CA GLU A 140 -49.35 -4.07 11.70
C GLU A 140 -49.16 -2.57 11.98
N LEU A 141 -49.68 -2.07 13.12
CA LEU A 141 -49.53 -0.66 13.51
C LEU A 141 -48.07 -0.26 13.72
N THR A 142 -47.26 -1.16 14.27
CA THR A 142 -45.83 -0.91 14.52
C THR A 142 -44.96 -1.01 13.27
N ARG A 143 -45.52 -1.28 12.09
CA ARG A 143 -44.77 -1.10 10.83
C ARG A 143 -44.49 0.38 10.56
N GLU A 144 -45.30 1.26 11.14
CA GLU A 144 -45.12 2.71 11.08
C GLU A 144 -44.29 3.21 12.29
N PRO A 145 -43.32 4.13 12.08
CA PRO A 145 -42.52 4.70 13.17
C PRO A 145 -43.37 5.35 14.28
N LEU A 146 -44.45 6.03 13.91
CA LEU A 146 -45.40 6.62 14.87
C LEU A 146 -46.07 5.55 15.74
N GLY A 147 -46.37 4.38 15.16
CA GLY A 147 -46.94 3.25 15.89
C GLY A 147 -45.96 2.69 16.93
N CYS A 148 -44.68 2.62 16.59
CA CYS A 148 -43.62 2.23 17.53
C CYS A 148 -43.55 3.19 18.73
N GLU A 149 -43.47 4.49 18.47
CA GLU A 149 -43.39 5.53 19.51
C GLU A 149 -44.62 5.51 20.44
N GLN A 150 -45.82 5.45 19.85
CA GLN A 150 -47.07 5.41 20.62
C GLN A 150 -47.18 4.13 21.46
N LEU A 151 -46.73 2.99 20.94
CA LEU A 151 -46.76 1.71 21.65
C LEU A 151 -45.80 1.67 22.84
N VAL A 152 -44.57 2.14 22.68
CA VAL A 152 -43.61 2.26 23.79
C VAL A 152 -44.18 3.20 24.87
N SER A 153 -44.74 4.34 24.44
CA SER A 153 -45.41 5.30 25.35
C SER A 153 -46.63 4.72 26.08
N ALA A 154 -47.23 3.63 25.59
CA ALA A 154 -48.32 2.93 26.25
C ALA A 154 -47.85 1.96 27.36
N ASN A 155 -46.54 1.87 27.64
CA ASN A 155 -45.95 1.02 28.69
C ASN A 155 -46.31 -0.47 28.57
N ILE A 156 -46.50 -0.97 27.35
CA ILE A 156 -46.97 -2.35 27.11
C ILE A 156 -45.85 -3.40 27.06
N LEU A 157 -44.58 -2.99 27.00
CA LEU A 157 -43.44 -3.88 26.78
C LEU A 157 -43.43 -5.09 27.73
N ASN A 158 -43.81 -4.91 28.99
CA ASN A 158 -43.90 -6.00 29.98
C ASN A 158 -44.97 -7.04 29.58
N SER A 159 -46.13 -6.56 29.13
CA SER A 159 -47.21 -7.43 28.65
C SER A 159 -46.84 -8.13 27.35
N LEU A 160 -46.15 -7.45 26.42
CA LEU A 160 -45.62 -8.07 25.20
C LEU A 160 -44.64 -9.21 25.54
N CYS A 161 -43.64 -8.94 26.41
CA CYS A 161 -42.70 -9.96 26.86
C CYS A 161 -43.40 -11.15 27.56
N SER A 162 -44.41 -10.87 28.40
CA SER A 162 -45.20 -11.91 29.05
C SER A 162 -46.00 -12.75 28.05
N ARG A 163 -46.67 -12.14 27.06
CA ARG A 163 -47.46 -12.85 26.05
C ARG A 163 -46.59 -13.68 25.10
N MET A 164 -45.41 -13.20 24.71
CA MET A 164 -44.44 -14.02 23.97
C MET A 164 -44.05 -15.28 24.74
N LYS A 165 -43.80 -15.14 26.04
CA LYS A 165 -43.34 -16.25 26.90
C LYS A 165 -44.45 -17.26 27.22
N ASN A 166 -45.63 -16.77 27.60
CA ASN A 166 -46.64 -17.56 28.30
C ASN A 166 -47.88 -17.88 27.46
N SER A 167 -48.05 -17.28 26.28
CA SER A 167 -49.23 -17.55 25.45
C SER A 167 -49.21 -18.98 24.92
N LEU A 168 -50.35 -19.68 25.04
CA LEU A 168 -50.57 -20.99 24.44
C LEU A 168 -50.87 -20.90 22.94
N ASP A 169 -51.27 -19.70 22.47
CA ASP A 169 -51.57 -19.42 21.08
C ASP A 169 -50.30 -19.00 20.32
N PRO A 170 -49.87 -19.78 19.31
CA PRO A 170 -48.69 -19.48 18.52
C PRO A 170 -48.81 -18.19 17.69
N ASP A 171 -50.00 -17.80 17.26
CA ASP A 171 -50.21 -16.58 16.49
C ASP A 171 -49.99 -15.35 17.37
N VAL A 172 -50.45 -15.39 18.62
CA VAL A 172 -50.14 -14.36 19.62
C VAL A 172 -48.63 -14.26 19.86
N GLN A 173 -47.93 -15.39 20.02
CA GLN A 173 -46.47 -15.40 20.20
C GLN A 173 -45.77 -14.78 18.99
N LYS A 174 -46.12 -15.21 17.78
CA LYS A 174 -45.55 -14.73 16.51
C LYS A 174 -45.80 -13.24 16.33
N ASN A 175 -47.02 -12.76 16.59
CA ASN A 175 -47.37 -11.35 16.42
C ASN A 175 -46.70 -10.46 17.47
N CYS A 176 -46.56 -10.93 18.70
CA CYS A 176 -45.80 -10.22 19.73
C CYS A 176 -44.30 -10.16 19.38
N LEU A 177 -43.71 -11.25 18.86
CA LEU A 177 -42.35 -11.24 18.33
C LEU A 177 -42.18 -10.25 17.17
N GLN A 178 -43.13 -10.25 16.22
CA GLN A 178 -43.11 -9.31 15.10
C GLN A 178 -43.19 -7.87 15.57
N THR A 179 -44.08 -7.58 16.52
CA THR A 179 -44.20 -6.27 17.15
C THR A 179 -42.87 -5.85 17.78
N LEU A 180 -42.22 -6.75 18.53
CA LEU A 180 -40.92 -6.48 19.13
C LEU A 180 -39.83 -6.25 18.06
N SER A 181 -39.81 -7.05 17.01
CA SER A 181 -38.88 -6.90 15.87
C SER A 181 -39.05 -5.54 15.19
N ASN A 182 -40.29 -5.07 15.00
CA ASN A 182 -40.58 -3.74 14.45
C ASN A 182 -40.05 -2.63 15.38
N LEU A 183 -40.27 -2.75 16.69
CA LEU A 183 -39.72 -1.79 17.67
C LEU A 183 -38.19 -1.73 17.65
N LEU A 184 -37.51 -2.83 17.32
CA LEU A 184 -36.05 -2.89 17.23
C LEU A 184 -35.48 -2.21 15.97
N GLU A 185 -36.29 -2.05 14.92
CA GLU A 185 -35.92 -1.32 13.70
C GLU A 185 -35.84 0.20 13.95
N ASP A 186 -36.62 0.73 14.90
CA ASP A 186 -36.51 2.11 15.36
C ASP A 186 -35.43 2.28 16.46
N PRO A 187 -34.42 3.14 16.29
CA PRO A 187 -33.33 3.26 17.26
C PRO A 187 -33.75 3.70 18.67
N ILE A 188 -34.79 4.54 18.79
CA ILE A 188 -35.27 5.08 20.07
C ILE A 188 -36.06 4.00 20.81
N CYS A 189 -37.02 3.38 20.14
CA CYS A 189 -37.83 2.30 20.68
C CYS A 189 -36.96 1.09 21.07
N ALA A 190 -35.95 0.77 20.26
CA ALA A 190 -35.01 -0.29 20.58
C ALA A 190 -34.26 -0.05 21.90
N SER A 191 -33.87 1.19 22.21
CA SER A 191 -33.27 1.54 23.51
C SER A 191 -34.22 1.27 24.68
N GLU A 192 -35.51 1.55 24.50
CA GLU A 192 -36.52 1.28 25.54
C GLU A 192 -36.79 -0.22 25.70
N VAL A 193 -36.74 -0.98 24.60
CA VAL A 193 -36.79 -2.45 24.63
C VAL A 193 -35.60 -3.03 25.40
N THR A 194 -34.37 -2.60 25.11
CA THR A 194 -33.17 -3.19 25.72
C THR A 194 -32.96 -2.81 27.18
N LYS A 195 -33.52 -1.67 27.62
CA LYS A 195 -33.54 -1.26 29.04
C LYS A 195 -34.65 -1.93 29.86
N ASN A 196 -35.59 -2.62 29.21
CA ASN A 196 -36.72 -3.21 29.91
C ASN A 196 -36.27 -4.38 30.78
N GLN A 197 -36.53 -4.29 32.10
CA GLN A 197 -36.13 -5.31 33.08
C GLN A 197 -36.85 -6.66 32.93
N HIS A 198 -37.99 -6.69 32.23
CA HIS A 198 -38.76 -7.90 31.95
C HIS A 198 -38.34 -8.59 30.64
N PHE A 199 -37.48 -7.96 29.83
CA PHE A 199 -36.86 -8.65 28.70
C PHE A 199 -35.99 -9.80 29.22
N SER A 200 -36.13 -10.98 28.61
CA SER A 200 -35.48 -12.20 29.07
C SER A 200 -35.01 -13.04 27.89
N TRP A 201 -33.69 -13.19 27.77
CA TRP A 201 -33.06 -14.04 26.76
C TRP A 201 -33.62 -15.47 26.74
N PRO A 202 -33.71 -16.21 27.86
CA PRO A 202 -34.27 -17.57 27.85
C PRO A 202 -35.65 -17.69 27.19
N SER A 203 -36.50 -16.67 27.35
CA SER A 203 -37.85 -16.69 26.79
C SER A 203 -37.84 -16.50 25.26
N LEU A 204 -36.97 -15.62 24.77
CA LEU A 204 -36.79 -15.41 23.33
C LEU A 204 -36.06 -16.59 22.67
N LEU A 205 -35.02 -17.12 23.32
CA LEU A 205 -34.22 -18.23 22.81
C LEU A 205 -35.03 -19.52 22.68
N ALA A 206 -35.92 -19.81 23.64
CA ALA A 206 -36.83 -20.95 23.56
C ALA A 206 -37.73 -20.94 22.32
N LEU A 207 -38.10 -19.75 21.81
CA LEU A 207 -38.95 -19.61 20.63
C LEU A 207 -38.21 -19.96 19.33
N MET A 208 -36.86 -19.94 19.32
CA MET A 208 -36.06 -20.39 18.16
C MET A 208 -36.23 -21.90 17.89
N GLN A 209 -36.58 -22.68 18.91
CA GLN A 209 -36.83 -24.13 18.83
C GLN A 209 -38.34 -24.44 18.81
N SER A 210 -39.19 -23.46 18.51
CA SER A 210 -40.64 -23.67 18.38
C SER A 210 -40.96 -24.69 17.30
N LYS A 211 -42.03 -25.49 17.46
CA LYS A 211 -42.51 -26.39 16.40
C LYS A 211 -43.03 -25.68 15.15
N TYR A 212 -43.20 -24.35 15.19
CA TYR A 212 -43.71 -23.55 14.10
C TYR A 212 -42.59 -22.73 13.44
N LEU A 213 -42.30 -23.02 12.16
CA LEU A 213 -41.24 -22.37 11.40
C LEU A 213 -41.34 -20.83 11.36
N ALA A 214 -42.56 -20.29 11.27
CA ALA A 214 -42.78 -18.84 11.28
C ALA A 214 -42.32 -18.17 12.60
N ILE A 215 -42.48 -18.87 13.73
CA ILE A 215 -42.01 -18.40 15.03
C ILE A 215 -40.48 -18.52 15.11
N GLN A 216 -39.90 -19.62 14.62
CA GLN A 216 -38.45 -19.80 14.58
C GLN A 216 -37.77 -18.64 13.83
N HIS A 217 -38.26 -18.32 12.61
CA HIS A 217 -37.75 -17.21 11.81
C HIS A 217 -37.89 -15.85 12.51
N ALA A 218 -39.06 -15.57 13.10
CA ALA A 218 -39.29 -14.31 13.81
C ALA A 218 -38.38 -14.17 15.05
N ALA A 219 -38.19 -15.26 15.80
CA ALA A 219 -37.31 -15.31 16.96
C ALA A 219 -35.86 -15.08 16.55
N LEU A 220 -35.36 -15.80 15.54
CA LEU A 220 -33.98 -15.64 15.03
C LEU A 220 -33.72 -14.23 14.50
N LYS A 221 -34.65 -13.63 13.75
CA LYS A 221 -34.54 -12.22 13.31
C LYS A 221 -34.43 -11.28 14.50
N THR A 222 -35.27 -11.48 15.52
CA THR A 222 -35.29 -10.63 16.72
C THR A 222 -33.98 -10.75 17.51
N VAL A 223 -33.46 -11.98 17.65
CA VAL A 223 -32.14 -12.22 18.27
C VAL A 223 -31.05 -11.50 17.48
N ASP A 224 -31.02 -11.67 16.15
CA ASP A 224 -30.03 -11.02 15.27
C ASP A 224 -30.05 -9.48 15.40
N GLN A 225 -31.23 -8.88 15.38
CA GLN A 225 -31.41 -7.43 15.57
C GLN A 225 -30.86 -6.93 16.91
N LEU A 226 -31.01 -7.71 17.97
CA LEU A 226 -30.49 -7.37 19.30
C LEU A 226 -28.97 -7.53 19.35
N ILE A 227 -28.43 -8.67 18.92
CA ILE A 227 -26.99 -8.93 19.01
C ILE A 227 -26.15 -8.02 18.08
N CYS A 228 -26.72 -7.54 16.97
CA CYS A 228 -26.07 -6.58 16.08
C CYS A 228 -25.93 -5.19 16.69
N ARG A 229 -26.52 -4.92 17.87
CA ARG A 229 -26.33 -3.64 18.59
C ARG A 229 -25.01 -3.67 19.35
N TYR A 230 -23.89 -3.70 18.64
CA TYR A 230 -22.53 -3.87 19.20
C TYR A 230 -22.15 -2.80 20.23
N LYS A 231 -22.76 -1.61 20.17
CA LYS A 231 -22.54 -0.52 21.13
C LYS A 231 -23.35 -0.65 22.41
N ASP A 232 -24.41 -1.46 22.42
CA ASP A 232 -25.24 -1.71 23.61
C ASP A 232 -24.57 -2.77 24.50
N GLN A 233 -23.76 -2.30 25.44
CA GLN A 233 -23.00 -3.16 26.35
C GLN A 233 -23.90 -4.01 27.25
N VAL A 234 -25.13 -3.59 27.55
CA VAL A 234 -26.06 -4.36 28.37
C VAL A 234 -26.54 -5.58 27.58
N VAL A 235 -26.94 -5.38 26.33
CA VAL A 235 -27.32 -6.46 25.41
C VAL A 235 -26.18 -7.44 25.20
N GLN A 236 -24.97 -6.96 24.87
CA GLN A 236 -23.82 -7.83 24.64
C GLN A 236 -23.48 -8.67 25.90
N ARG A 237 -23.44 -8.04 27.08
CA ARG A 237 -23.15 -8.74 28.35
C ARG A 237 -24.21 -9.77 28.72
N THR A 238 -25.49 -9.41 28.59
CA THR A 238 -26.59 -10.31 28.97
C THR A 238 -26.74 -11.48 28.00
N PHE A 239 -26.46 -11.30 26.70
CA PHE A 239 -26.42 -12.40 25.75
C PHE A 239 -25.25 -13.35 26.02
N ARG A 240 -24.05 -12.82 26.33
CA ARG A 240 -22.89 -13.63 26.78
C ARG A 240 -23.16 -14.44 28.04
N ALA A 241 -24.02 -13.95 28.94
CA ALA A 241 -24.42 -14.68 30.14
C ALA A 241 -25.56 -15.70 29.88
N SER A 242 -26.13 -15.73 28.68
CA SER A 242 -27.23 -16.62 28.30
C SER A 242 -26.74 -17.89 27.61
N THR A 243 -27.65 -18.84 27.34
CA THR A 243 -27.39 -20.05 26.56
C THR A 243 -27.39 -19.82 25.04
N GLY A 244 -27.57 -18.58 24.57
CA GLY A 244 -27.91 -18.31 23.17
C GLY A 244 -26.94 -18.91 22.13
N VAL A 245 -25.63 -18.89 22.38
CA VAL A 245 -24.66 -19.54 21.47
C VAL A 245 -24.82 -21.06 21.46
N LEU A 246 -25.08 -21.68 22.62
CA LEU A 246 -25.30 -23.12 22.73
C LEU A 246 -26.61 -23.51 22.03
N ASP A 247 -27.69 -22.76 22.27
CA ASP A 247 -28.99 -23.00 21.66
C ASP A 247 -28.92 -22.92 20.12
N LEU A 248 -28.16 -21.94 19.58
CA LEU A 248 -27.92 -21.83 18.14
C LEU A 248 -27.14 -23.04 17.60
N CYS A 249 -26.15 -23.55 18.32
CA CYS A 249 -25.42 -24.75 17.92
C CYS A 249 -26.28 -26.02 17.99
N ASP A 250 -27.12 -26.14 19.02
CA ASP A 250 -28.07 -27.27 19.18
C ASP A 250 -29.05 -27.32 18.00
N ILE A 251 -29.49 -26.15 17.53
CA ILE A 251 -30.31 -26.05 16.32
C ILE A 251 -29.57 -26.60 15.09
N LEU A 252 -28.30 -26.24 14.89
CA LEU A 252 -27.50 -26.71 13.74
C LEU A 252 -27.27 -28.22 13.74
N GLU A 253 -27.21 -28.84 14.91
CA GLU A 253 -27.01 -30.28 15.06
C GLU A 253 -28.31 -31.09 14.88
N SER A 254 -29.47 -30.42 14.81
CA SER A 254 -30.77 -31.05 14.63
C SER A 254 -31.26 -30.95 13.19
N TYR A 255 -31.48 -32.11 12.56
CA TYR A 255 -32.01 -32.18 11.21
C TYR A 255 -33.42 -31.58 11.06
N GLU A 256 -34.22 -31.59 12.13
CA GLU A 256 -35.59 -31.05 12.14
C GLU A 256 -35.62 -29.52 11.92
N PHE A 257 -34.53 -28.82 12.25
CA PHE A 257 -34.43 -27.36 12.12
C PHE A 257 -33.63 -26.90 10.89
N ARG A 258 -33.40 -27.80 9.92
CA ARG A 258 -32.59 -27.50 8.72
C ARG A 258 -33.03 -26.26 7.94
N ASP A 259 -34.33 -25.93 7.97
CA ASP A 259 -34.91 -24.80 7.23
C ASP A 259 -34.45 -23.44 7.79
N VAL A 260 -33.96 -23.40 9.04
CA VAL A 260 -33.44 -22.18 9.68
C VAL A 260 -31.91 -22.16 9.81
N HIS A 261 -31.20 -23.21 9.41
CA HIS A 261 -29.73 -23.29 9.54
C HIS A 261 -29.00 -22.10 8.92
N THR A 262 -29.43 -21.65 7.74
CA THR A 262 -28.85 -20.47 7.09
C THR A 262 -28.97 -19.20 7.95
N GLN A 263 -30.12 -18.99 8.59
CA GLN A 263 -30.33 -17.84 9.48
C GLN A 263 -29.49 -17.96 10.74
N VAL A 264 -29.43 -19.15 11.34
CA VAL A 264 -28.62 -19.42 12.53
C VAL A 264 -27.14 -19.13 12.28
N LEU A 265 -26.59 -19.61 11.16
CA LEU A 265 -25.21 -19.29 10.75
C LEU A 265 -25.03 -17.78 10.51
N GLY A 266 -26.05 -17.11 9.96
CA GLY A 266 -26.09 -15.65 9.84
C GLY A 266 -25.97 -14.94 11.19
N VAL A 267 -26.75 -15.37 12.20
CA VAL A 267 -26.71 -14.82 13.57
C VAL A 267 -25.34 -15.03 14.20
N LEU A 268 -24.77 -16.24 14.11
CA LEU A 268 -23.44 -16.53 14.65
C LEU A 268 -22.34 -15.70 13.97
N LYS A 269 -22.43 -15.53 12.63
CA LYS A 269 -21.52 -14.67 11.88
C LYS A 269 -21.59 -13.23 12.36
N ASN A 270 -22.80 -12.66 12.48
CA ASN A 270 -22.99 -11.29 12.95
C ASN A 270 -22.54 -11.11 14.41
N TYR A 271 -22.72 -12.13 15.24
CA TYR A 271 -22.28 -12.10 16.62
C TYR A 271 -20.75 -12.02 16.76
N ALA A 272 -20.01 -12.70 15.89
CA ALA A 272 -18.55 -12.76 15.88
C ALA A 272 -17.82 -11.42 15.60
N GLU A 273 -18.55 -10.32 15.40
CA GLU A 273 -18.02 -8.99 15.04
C GLU A 273 -16.98 -8.43 16.03
N THR A 274 -17.15 -8.67 17.33
CA THR A 274 -16.35 -8.03 18.39
C THR A 274 -15.35 -9.00 19.02
N GLU A 275 -14.26 -8.46 19.60
CA GLU A 275 -13.24 -9.24 20.31
C GLU A 275 -13.85 -10.08 21.45
N GLU A 276 -14.74 -9.49 22.25
CA GLU A 276 -15.41 -10.19 23.37
C GLU A 276 -16.32 -11.31 22.89
N ASN A 277 -17.06 -11.09 21.80
CA ASN A 277 -17.97 -12.10 21.26
C ASN A 277 -17.21 -13.24 20.59
N ALA A 278 -16.11 -12.94 19.90
CA ALA A 278 -15.22 -13.97 19.35
C ALA A 278 -14.62 -14.84 20.46
N THR A 279 -14.18 -14.24 21.58
CA THR A 279 -13.75 -14.98 22.77
C THR A 279 -14.87 -15.84 23.34
N HIS A 280 -16.10 -15.30 23.42
CA HIS A 280 -17.25 -16.04 23.92
C HIS A 280 -17.57 -17.26 23.05
N LEU A 281 -17.61 -17.11 21.72
CA LEU A 281 -17.83 -18.23 20.79
C LEU A 281 -16.81 -19.36 21.01
N TYR A 282 -15.54 -19.00 21.25
CA TYR A 282 -14.51 -19.99 21.58
C TYR A 282 -14.77 -20.69 22.92
N GLN A 283 -15.03 -19.91 23.98
CA GLN A 283 -15.27 -20.44 25.33
C GLN A 283 -16.52 -21.32 25.41
N SER A 284 -17.55 -21.04 24.60
CA SER A 284 -18.76 -21.87 24.51
C SER A 284 -18.55 -23.19 23.75
N GLY A 285 -17.36 -23.43 23.18
CA GLY A 285 -17.11 -24.61 22.33
C GLY A 285 -17.75 -24.54 20.93
N CYS A 286 -18.29 -23.38 20.54
CA CYS A 286 -19.02 -23.19 19.28
C CYS A 286 -18.15 -23.52 18.06
N ILE A 287 -16.86 -23.18 18.08
CA ILE A 287 -15.95 -23.40 16.94
C ILE A 287 -15.84 -24.89 16.60
N LEU A 288 -15.65 -25.75 17.60
CA LEU A 288 -15.54 -27.21 17.37
C LEU A 288 -16.85 -27.79 16.82
N ARG A 289 -18.00 -27.31 17.30
CA ARG A 289 -19.31 -27.70 16.77
C ARG A 289 -19.52 -27.23 15.33
N LEU A 290 -19.09 -26.01 14.99
CA LEU A 290 -19.11 -25.52 13.61
C LEU A 290 -18.17 -26.31 12.69
N LEU A 291 -17.00 -26.73 13.17
CA LEU A 291 -16.10 -27.59 12.40
C LEU A 291 -16.73 -28.97 12.11
N ALA A 292 -17.32 -29.59 13.13
CA ALA A 292 -18.05 -30.85 12.96
C ALA A 292 -19.24 -30.68 11.99
N TYR A 293 -19.99 -29.58 12.11
CA TYR A 293 -21.06 -29.24 11.17
C TYR A 293 -20.54 -29.07 9.75
N LEU A 294 -19.42 -28.37 9.53
CA LEU A 294 -18.83 -28.14 8.20
C LEU A 294 -18.46 -29.46 7.48
N GLU A 295 -18.04 -30.48 8.22
CA GLU A 295 -17.74 -31.80 7.66
C GLU A 295 -19.01 -32.49 7.15
N MET A 296 -20.06 -32.49 7.97
CA MET A 296 -21.30 -33.23 7.73
C MET A 296 -22.35 -32.46 6.90
N ALA A 297 -22.22 -31.14 6.79
CA ALA A 297 -23.22 -30.28 6.15
C ALA A 297 -23.34 -30.51 4.64
N LEU A 298 -24.56 -30.27 4.13
CA LEU A 298 -24.83 -30.25 2.68
C LEU A 298 -23.93 -29.20 1.99
N PRO A 299 -23.52 -29.42 0.73
CA PRO A 299 -22.64 -28.49 0.00
C PRO A 299 -23.10 -27.02 0.02
N ALA A 300 -24.41 -26.76 -0.03
CA ALA A 300 -24.99 -25.41 0.01
C ALA A 300 -24.84 -24.70 1.37
N MET A 301 -24.65 -25.43 2.46
CA MET A 301 -24.51 -24.87 3.81
C MET A 301 -23.05 -24.64 4.21
N LYS A 302 -22.11 -25.35 3.57
CA LYS A 302 -20.67 -25.20 3.87
C LYS A 302 -20.17 -23.75 3.75
N PRO A 303 -20.51 -22.96 2.71
CA PRO A 303 -20.11 -21.55 2.63
C PRO A 303 -20.59 -20.74 3.83
N HIS A 304 -21.87 -20.87 4.20
CA HIS A 304 -22.46 -20.16 5.34
C HIS A 304 -21.74 -20.49 6.66
N CYS A 305 -21.33 -21.74 6.85
CA CYS A 305 -20.60 -22.17 8.03
C CYS A 305 -19.16 -21.65 8.04
N LEU A 306 -18.45 -21.77 6.92
CA LEU A 306 -17.08 -21.27 6.81
C LEU A 306 -17.02 -19.74 6.97
N ALA A 307 -18.05 -19.02 6.50
CA ALA A 307 -18.17 -17.57 6.67
C ALA A 307 -18.20 -17.13 8.15
N VAL A 308 -18.78 -17.92 9.06
CA VAL A 308 -18.74 -17.64 10.52
C VAL A 308 -17.29 -17.69 11.01
N LEU A 309 -16.57 -18.76 10.67
CA LEU A 309 -15.17 -18.96 11.05
C LEU A 309 -14.28 -17.89 10.43
N ALA A 310 -14.49 -17.56 9.15
CA ALA A 310 -13.77 -16.51 8.46
C ALA A 310 -14.04 -15.14 9.11
N LYS A 311 -15.26 -14.87 9.57
CA LYS A 311 -15.59 -13.62 10.29
C LYS A 311 -14.83 -13.50 11.62
N MET A 312 -14.64 -14.60 12.34
CA MET A 312 -13.82 -14.60 13.55
C MET A 312 -12.35 -14.20 13.28
N SER A 313 -11.81 -14.46 12.09
CA SER A 313 -10.40 -14.14 11.77
C SER A 313 -10.10 -12.62 11.73
N PHE A 314 -11.13 -11.76 11.68
CA PHE A 314 -10.96 -10.31 11.65
C PHE A 314 -10.45 -9.75 13.00
N THR A 315 -10.77 -10.40 14.11
CA THR A 315 -10.39 -9.98 15.47
C THR A 315 -9.14 -10.72 15.95
N SER A 316 -8.39 -10.13 16.88
CA SER A 316 -7.17 -10.77 17.43
C SER A 316 -7.51 -12.02 18.23
N ASN A 317 -8.47 -11.91 19.14
CA ASN A 317 -8.92 -13.02 19.98
C ASN A 317 -9.54 -14.13 19.12
N GLY A 318 -10.24 -13.76 18.05
CA GLY A 318 -10.80 -14.71 17.10
C GLY A 318 -9.72 -15.49 16.35
N ARG A 319 -8.63 -14.83 15.89
CA ARG A 319 -7.48 -15.55 15.32
C ARG A 319 -6.84 -16.51 16.31
N ASP A 320 -6.65 -16.10 17.55
CA ASP A 320 -6.11 -16.99 18.58
C ASP A 320 -7.00 -18.22 18.77
N ALA A 321 -8.31 -18.03 18.89
CA ALA A 321 -9.28 -19.12 19.02
C ALA A 321 -9.27 -20.08 17.81
N LEU A 322 -9.23 -19.53 16.59
CA LEU A 322 -9.16 -20.32 15.35
C LEU A 322 -7.86 -21.12 15.27
N TYR A 323 -6.73 -20.55 15.71
CA TYR A 323 -5.46 -21.26 15.80
C TYR A 323 -5.47 -22.38 16.84
N GLN A 324 -6.04 -22.14 18.03
CA GLN A 324 -6.14 -23.16 19.09
C GLN A 324 -7.00 -24.37 18.69
N THR A 325 -7.96 -24.16 17.78
CA THR A 325 -8.87 -25.20 17.27
C THR A 325 -8.40 -25.84 15.96
N GLY A 326 -7.26 -25.41 15.39
CA GLY A 326 -6.75 -25.92 14.11
C GLY A 326 -7.52 -25.44 12.88
N THR A 327 -8.37 -24.41 13.03
CA THR A 327 -9.21 -23.87 11.94
C THR A 327 -8.36 -23.15 10.88
N ASP A 328 -7.17 -22.67 11.24
CA ASP A 328 -6.20 -22.13 10.29
C ASP A 328 -5.84 -23.13 9.18
N LEU A 329 -5.64 -24.40 9.54
CA LEU A 329 -5.37 -25.46 8.56
C LEU A 329 -6.62 -25.85 7.74
N VAL A 330 -7.81 -25.70 8.32
CA VAL A 330 -9.07 -25.90 7.59
C VAL A 330 -9.19 -24.86 6.47
N PHE A 331 -8.87 -23.59 6.72
CA PHE A 331 -8.83 -22.60 5.64
C PHE A 331 -7.83 -22.98 4.54
N CYS A 332 -6.63 -23.46 4.89
CA CYS A 332 -5.65 -23.93 3.90
C CYS A 332 -6.21 -25.06 3.03
N HIS A 333 -6.88 -26.05 3.63
CA HIS A 333 -7.49 -27.16 2.91
C HIS A 333 -8.60 -26.68 1.95
N GLN A 334 -9.40 -25.70 2.37
CA GLN A 334 -10.48 -25.14 1.55
C GLN A 334 -10.00 -24.28 0.38
N LEU A 335 -8.71 -23.92 0.30
CA LEU A 335 -8.14 -23.27 -0.90
C LEU A 335 -8.16 -24.15 -2.15
N LEU A 336 -8.34 -25.47 -1.99
CA LEU A 336 -8.46 -26.43 -3.09
C LEU A 336 -9.91 -26.64 -3.56
N SER A 337 -10.88 -25.93 -2.94
CA SER A 337 -12.30 -26.07 -3.25
C SER A 337 -12.64 -25.49 -4.63
N SER A 338 -13.50 -26.18 -5.38
CA SER A 338 -14.09 -25.68 -6.62
C SER A 338 -15.30 -24.75 -6.37
N ASN A 339 -15.80 -24.68 -5.14
CA ASN A 339 -16.88 -23.77 -4.78
C ASN A 339 -16.31 -22.37 -4.52
N VAL A 340 -16.77 -21.40 -5.32
CA VAL A 340 -16.28 -20.02 -5.32
C VAL A 340 -16.46 -19.31 -3.97
N GLU A 341 -17.57 -19.56 -3.27
CA GLU A 341 -17.85 -18.95 -1.97
C GLU A 341 -16.95 -19.53 -0.88
N LEU A 342 -16.79 -20.87 -0.85
CA LEU A 342 -15.84 -21.51 0.06
C LEU A 342 -14.41 -21.05 -0.17
N LEU A 343 -13.99 -20.96 -1.44
CA LEU A 343 -12.66 -20.49 -1.81
C LEU A 343 -12.45 -19.02 -1.39
N ALA A 344 -13.48 -18.18 -1.49
CA ALA A 344 -13.44 -16.78 -1.04
C ALA A 344 -13.24 -16.66 0.47
N ASP A 345 -14.04 -17.38 1.27
CA ASP A 345 -13.94 -17.38 2.72
C ASP A 345 -12.63 -18.02 3.20
N ALA A 346 -12.16 -19.06 2.51
CA ALA A 346 -10.87 -19.69 2.77
C ALA A 346 -9.70 -18.72 2.53
N ALA A 347 -9.68 -18.04 1.37
CA ALA A 347 -8.64 -17.06 1.05
C ALA A 347 -8.65 -15.89 2.04
N MET A 348 -9.84 -15.42 2.45
CA MET A 348 -10.00 -14.39 3.47
C MET A 348 -9.47 -14.86 4.84
N GLY A 349 -9.88 -16.06 5.26
CA GLY A 349 -9.47 -16.69 6.51
C GLY A 349 -7.95 -16.83 6.57
N VAL A 350 -7.32 -17.39 5.53
CA VAL A 350 -5.85 -17.48 5.42
C VAL A 350 -5.20 -16.11 5.53
N ALA A 351 -5.62 -15.12 4.74
CA ALA A 351 -5.02 -13.78 4.72
C ALA A 351 -5.12 -13.04 6.07
N ASN A 352 -6.15 -13.33 6.85
CA ASN A 352 -6.27 -12.81 8.21
C ASN A 352 -5.44 -13.62 9.20
N MET A 353 -5.44 -14.94 9.11
CA MET A 353 -4.66 -15.82 9.99
C MET A 353 -3.16 -15.58 9.86
N THR A 354 -2.64 -15.17 8.70
CA THR A 354 -1.21 -14.83 8.52
C THR A 354 -0.75 -13.66 9.39
N LYS A 355 -1.67 -12.84 9.92
CA LYS A 355 -1.36 -11.75 10.86
C LYS A 355 -1.01 -12.25 12.26
N LEU A 356 -1.30 -13.52 12.56
CA LEU A 356 -0.92 -14.20 13.80
C LEU A 356 0.30 -15.09 13.53
N LEU A 357 1.46 -14.74 14.10
CA LEU A 357 2.72 -15.41 13.78
C LEU A 357 2.69 -16.94 14.00
N PRO A 358 2.19 -17.49 15.12
CA PRO A 358 2.08 -18.95 15.29
C PRO A 358 1.27 -19.64 14.19
N ALA A 359 0.16 -19.04 13.75
CA ALA A 359 -0.65 -19.56 12.65
C ALA A 359 0.10 -19.46 11.31
N ALA A 360 0.76 -18.34 11.04
CA ALA A 360 1.57 -18.17 9.83
C ALA A 360 2.68 -19.22 9.72
N VAL A 361 3.37 -19.51 10.82
CA VAL A 361 4.38 -20.58 10.90
C VAL A 361 3.75 -21.94 10.59
N ARG A 362 2.68 -22.31 11.30
CA ARG A 362 2.00 -23.61 11.11
C ARG A 362 1.48 -23.78 9.68
N MET A 363 0.88 -22.74 9.11
CA MET A 363 0.39 -22.74 7.74
C MET A 363 1.54 -22.90 6.71
N SER A 364 2.72 -22.33 6.98
CA SER A 364 3.89 -22.47 6.10
C SER A 364 4.52 -23.87 6.09
N ASP A 365 4.08 -24.76 6.97
CA ASP A 365 4.42 -26.18 6.94
C ASP A 365 3.52 -27.01 6.02
N THR A 366 2.51 -26.37 5.42
CA THR A 366 1.67 -26.94 4.37
C THR A 366 2.07 -26.40 2.98
N ASN A 367 1.45 -26.91 1.91
CA ASN A 367 1.64 -26.44 0.53
C ASN A 367 0.86 -25.13 0.23
N ILE A 368 0.80 -24.23 1.21
CA ILE A 368 -0.02 -23.01 1.10
C ILE A 368 0.53 -22.06 0.03
N ILE A 369 1.84 -22.02 -0.16
CA ILE A 369 2.47 -21.13 -1.14
C ILE A 369 2.07 -21.54 -2.56
N GLU A 370 2.11 -22.83 -2.87
CA GLU A 370 1.68 -23.37 -4.15
C GLU A 370 0.18 -23.15 -4.38
N ALA A 371 -0.64 -23.35 -3.36
CA ALA A 371 -2.09 -23.12 -3.44
C ALA A 371 -2.41 -21.64 -3.72
N LEU A 372 -1.79 -20.72 -3.00
CA LEU A 372 -1.96 -19.28 -3.21
C LEU A 372 -1.49 -18.86 -4.61
N CYS A 373 -0.32 -19.33 -5.07
CA CYS A 373 0.18 -19.04 -6.42
C CYS A 373 -0.69 -19.64 -7.53
N ALA A 374 -1.30 -20.82 -7.29
CA ALA A 374 -2.26 -21.41 -8.21
C ALA A 374 -3.52 -20.54 -8.35
N ILE A 375 -4.06 -20.03 -7.25
CA ILE A 375 -5.19 -19.08 -7.24
C ILE A 375 -4.84 -17.79 -8.00
N LEU A 376 -3.62 -17.26 -7.81
CA LEU A 376 -3.18 -16.05 -8.53
C LEU A 376 -3.10 -16.27 -10.06
N SER A 377 -2.77 -17.50 -10.47
CA SER A 377 -2.63 -17.90 -11.87
C SER A 377 -3.94 -18.31 -12.53
N ASP A 378 -5.00 -18.58 -11.76
CA ASP A 378 -6.30 -18.99 -12.28
C ASP A 378 -7.07 -17.79 -12.82
N ASP A 379 -7.09 -17.63 -14.15
CA ASP A 379 -7.77 -16.53 -14.84
C ASP A 379 -9.30 -16.49 -14.60
N ALA A 380 -9.93 -17.58 -14.12
CA ALA A 380 -11.34 -17.60 -13.74
C ALA A 380 -11.62 -17.08 -12.32
N ALA A 381 -10.63 -17.11 -11.42
CA ALA A 381 -10.81 -16.67 -10.04
C ALA A 381 -11.02 -15.14 -9.96
N VAL A 382 -11.97 -14.70 -9.15
CA VAL A 382 -12.33 -13.27 -9.04
C VAL A 382 -11.27 -12.48 -8.24
N TRP A 383 -10.91 -11.29 -8.74
CA TRP A 383 -9.90 -10.45 -8.12
C TRP A 383 -10.27 -9.97 -6.71
N PHE A 384 -11.48 -9.40 -6.53
CA PHE A 384 -11.81 -8.62 -5.32
C PHE A 384 -11.73 -9.42 -4.02
N TYR A 385 -12.28 -10.63 -3.98
CA TYR A 385 -12.43 -11.43 -2.75
C TYR A 385 -11.65 -12.75 -2.75
N ILE A 386 -11.13 -13.23 -3.89
CA ILE A 386 -10.30 -14.45 -3.95
C ILE A 386 -8.83 -14.08 -4.15
N ARG A 387 -8.44 -13.63 -5.36
CA ARG A 387 -7.02 -13.42 -5.69
C ARG A 387 -6.38 -12.32 -4.85
N MET A 388 -7.11 -11.25 -4.52
CA MET A 388 -6.59 -10.19 -3.66
C MET A 388 -6.27 -10.70 -2.26
N ASN A 389 -7.14 -11.55 -1.69
CA ASN A 389 -6.89 -12.14 -0.38
C ASN A 389 -5.74 -13.15 -0.45
N ALA A 390 -5.66 -13.95 -1.51
CA ALA A 390 -4.52 -14.84 -1.72
C ALA A 390 -3.19 -14.06 -1.82
N LEU A 391 -3.17 -12.94 -2.53
CA LEU A 391 -2.00 -12.08 -2.66
C LEU A 391 -1.62 -11.40 -1.34
N ARG A 392 -2.61 -11.00 -0.52
CA ARG A 392 -2.39 -10.44 0.83
C ARG A 392 -1.76 -11.48 1.75
N ALA A 393 -2.28 -12.70 1.75
CA ALA A 393 -1.70 -13.81 2.49
C ALA A 393 -0.25 -14.06 2.07
N LEU A 394 0.00 -14.15 0.76
CA LEU A 394 1.34 -14.37 0.21
C LEU A 394 2.32 -13.26 0.61
N GLY A 395 1.89 -11.99 0.50
CA GLY A 395 2.70 -10.84 0.88
C GLY A 395 3.07 -10.84 2.36
N GLU A 396 2.12 -11.16 3.24
CA GLU A 396 2.37 -11.24 4.68
C GLU A 396 3.28 -12.42 5.04
N LEU A 397 3.06 -13.59 4.44
CA LEU A 397 3.94 -14.75 4.62
C LEU A 397 5.37 -14.45 4.17
N CYS A 398 5.56 -13.81 3.00
CA CYS A 398 6.87 -13.37 2.53
C CYS A 398 7.53 -12.33 3.45
N ARG A 399 6.76 -11.61 4.27
CA ARG A 399 7.28 -10.58 5.16
C ARG A 399 7.85 -11.16 6.45
N ILE A 400 7.21 -12.20 7.00
CA ILE A 400 7.49 -12.70 8.35
C ILE A 400 8.03 -14.13 8.39
N ILE A 401 7.84 -14.94 7.33
CA ILE A 401 8.26 -16.34 7.28
C ILE A 401 9.36 -16.54 6.22
N PRO A 402 10.63 -16.78 6.62
CA PRO A 402 11.72 -17.01 5.68
C PRO A 402 11.47 -18.21 4.74
N LYS A 403 10.93 -19.32 5.28
CA LYS A 403 10.58 -20.52 4.50
C LYS A 403 9.62 -20.19 3.35
N ALA A 404 8.59 -19.40 3.61
CA ALA A 404 7.63 -18.96 2.60
C ALA A 404 8.30 -18.09 1.53
N ALA A 405 9.18 -17.16 1.92
CA ALA A 405 9.93 -16.34 0.97
C ALA A 405 10.79 -17.21 0.00
N PHE A 406 11.47 -18.24 0.52
CA PHE A 406 12.22 -19.17 -0.32
C PHE A 406 11.33 -20.01 -1.25
N SER A 407 10.15 -20.46 -0.79
CA SER A 407 9.19 -21.17 -1.65
C SER A 407 8.58 -20.28 -2.74
N VAL A 408 8.37 -18.98 -2.46
CA VAL A 408 7.82 -18.03 -3.44
C VAL A 408 8.81 -17.71 -4.56
N ILE A 409 10.12 -17.78 -4.30
CA ILE A 409 11.13 -17.44 -5.31
C ILE A 409 11.45 -18.62 -6.26
N GLU A 410 10.88 -19.80 -6.03
CA GLU A 410 10.97 -20.90 -6.98
C GLU A 410 10.39 -20.51 -8.35
N PRO A 411 10.92 -21.03 -9.47
CA PRO A 411 10.59 -20.52 -10.80
C PRO A 411 9.09 -20.46 -11.12
N LYS A 412 8.32 -21.48 -10.71
CA LYS A 412 6.88 -21.57 -10.99
C LYS A 412 6.05 -20.59 -10.14
N THR A 413 6.32 -20.54 -8.84
CA THR A 413 5.61 -19.66 -7.89
C THR A 413 5.96 -18.20 -8.15
N PHE A 414 7.23 -17.89 -8.43
CA PHE A 414 7.67 -16.53 -8.74
C PHE A 414 7.11 -16.04 -10.07
N ALA A 415 7.01 -16.91 -11.08
CA ALA A 415 6.36 -16.57 -12.35
C ALA A 415 4.88 -16.18 -12.14
N SER A 416 4.17 -16.87 -11.25
CA SER A 416 2.77 -16.56 -10.91
C SER A 416 2.64 -15.14 -10.35
N LEU A 417 3.56 -14.75 -9.46
CA LEU A 417 3.61 -13.40 -8.88
C LEU A 417 4.04 -12.33 -9.91
N ARG A 418 5.03 -12.62 -10.76
CA ARG A 418 5.48 -11.74 -11.86
C ARG A 418 4.38 -11.52 -12.90
N ASN A 419 3.58 -12.53 -13.19
CA ASN A 419 2.50 -12.45 -14.18
C ASN A 419 1.46 -11.37 -13.86
N ILE A 420 1.27 -11.02 -12.58
CA ILE A 420 0.39 -9.91 -12.17
C ILE A 420 0.84 -8.60 -12.82
N ASN A 421 2.16 -8.35 -12.79
CA ASN A 421 2.75 -7.17 -13.42
C ASN A 421 3.03 -7.38 -14.92
N LYS A 422 3.29 -8.59 -15.43
CA LYS A 422 3.40 -8.81 -16.88
C LYS A 422 2.08 -8.53 -17.60
N LYS A 423 0.97 -9.05 -17.07
CA LYS A 423 -0.40 -8.84 -17.58
C LYS A 423 -1.07 -7.61 -16.95
N PHE A 424 -0.35 -6.50 -16.80
CA PHE A 424 -0.83 -5.32 -16.05
C PHE A 424 -2.14 -4.70 -16.58
N LYS A 425 -2.48 -4.93 -17.85
CA LYS A 425 -3.73 -4.44 -18.45
C LYS A 425 -4.95 -5.19 -17.93
N ASP A 426 -4.77 -6.45 -17.56
CA ASP A 426 -5.85 -7.36 -17.13
C ASP A 426 -6.00 -7.37 -15.60
N ASN A 427 -5.06 -6.75 -14.88
CA ASN A 427 -4.94 -6.85 -13.43
C ASN A 427 -5.13 -5.49 -12.73
N PRO A 428 -5.92 -5.43 -11.64
CA PRO A 428 -6.14 -4.20 -10.88
C PRO A 428 -4.84 -3.56 -10.40
N ILE A 429 -4.80 -2.23 -10.31
CA ILE A 429 -3.59 -1.50 -9.87
C ILE A 429 -3.21 -1.85 -8.42
N GLU A 430 -4.18 -2.14 -7.57
CA GLU A 430 -3.97 -2.62 -6.21
C GLU A 430 -3.21 -3.94 -6.18
N ALA A 431 -3.53 -4.87 -7.10
CA ALA A 431 -2.85 -6.16 -7.20
C ALA A 431 -1.41 -5.98 -7.70
N GLN A 432 -1.20 -5.11 -8.69
CA GLN A 432 0.14 -4.78 -9.18
C GLN A 432 1.03 -4.22 -8.06
N ARG A 433 0.51 -3.28 -7.27
CA ARG A 433 1.22 -2.69 -6.12
C ARG A 433 1.52 -3.73 -5.05
N LEU A 434 0.55 -4.59 -4.72
CA LEU A 434 0.75 -5.63 -3.70
C LEU A 434 1.76 -6.70 -4.17
N ALA A 435 1.80 -7.02 -5.47
CA ALA A 435 2.83 -7.89 -6.02
C ALA A 435 4.23 -7.26 -5.91
N VAL A 436 4.37 -5.94 -6.15
CA VAL A 436 5.64 -5.23 -5.91
C VAL A 436 5.97 -5.19 -4.42
N GLN A 437 4.99 -5.08 -3.53
CA GLN A 437 5.21 -5.19 -2.09
C GLN A 437 5.79 -6.57 -1.71
N CYS A 438 5.34 -7.65 -2.36
CA CYS A 438 5.95 -8.97 -2.17
C CYS A 438 7.43 -8.95 -2.56
N TYR A 439 7.81 -8.33 -3.69
CA TYR A 439 9.23 -8.21 -4.07
C TYR A 439 10.04 -7.45 -3.01
N ILE A 440 9.48 -6.36 -2.45
CA ILE A 440 10.12 -5.61 -1.36
C ILE A 440 10.33 -6.51 -0.14
N ASN A 441 9.33 -7.31 0.23
CA ASN A 441 9.43 -8.22 1.37
C ASN A 441 10.52 -9.28 1.15
N LEU A 442 10.68 -9.77 -0.09
CA LEU A 442 11.72 -10.74 -0.45
C LEU A 442 13.15 -10.18 -0.34
N LEU A 443 13.35 -8.86 -0.47
CA LEU A 443 14.67 -8.23 -0.31
C LEU A 443 15.27 -8.40 1.10
N ASN A 444 14.46 -8.75 2.10
CA ASN A 444 14.94 -9.03 3.45
C ASN A 444 15.77 -10.32 3.54
N TYR A 445 15.76 -11.17 2.51
CA TYR A 445 16.43 -12.47 2.51
C TYR A 445 17.45 -12.56 1.39
N HIS A 446 18.73 -12.68 1.72
CA HIS A 446 19.83 -12.71 0.75
C HIS A 446 19.63 -13.74 -0.38
N VAL A 447 19.23 -14.98 -0.05
CA VAL A 447 18.98 -16.02 -1.07
C VAL A 447 17.85 -15.64 -2.02
N SER A 448 16.78 -15.01 -1.49
CA SER A 448 15.65 -14.55 -2.32
C SER A 448 16.09 -13.40 -3.23
N THR A 449 16.88 -12.45 -2.71
CA THR A 449 17.49 -11.38 -3.50
C THR A 449 18.31 -11.95 -4.66
N SER A 450 19.24 -12.87 -4.39
CA SER A 450 20.06 -13.49 -5.44
C SER A 450 19.21 -14.25 -6.48
N ALA A 451 18.15 -14.95 -6.05
CA ALA A 451 17.28 -15.69 -6.96
C ALA A 451 16.35 -14.78 -7.80
N MET A 452 16.03 -13.56 -7.33
CA MET A 452 15.33 -12.55 -8.14
C MET A 452 16.19 -12.02 -9.29
N LEU A 453 17.53 -12.03 -9.17
CA LEU A 453 18.45 -11.42 -10.13
C LEU A 453 18.53 -12.20 -11.43
N ASN A 454 17.73 -11.78 -12.41
CA ASN A 454 17.83 -12.24 -13.79
C ASN A 454 17.45 -11.12 -14.75
N ALA A 455 17.95 -11.21 -15.99
CA ALA A 455 17.78 -10.17 -17.01
C ALA A 455 16.31 -9.88 -17.36
N GLU A 456 15.43 -10.88 -17.31
CA GLU A 456 14.00 -10.69 -17.60
C GLU A 456 13.30 -9.91 -16.49
N PHE A 457 13.55 -10.26 -15.23
CA PHE A 457 12.95 -9.58 -14.09
C PHE A 457 13.44 -8.14 -13.97
N MET A 458 14.73 -7.90 -14.25
CA MET A 458 15.27 -6.53 -14.31
C MET A 458 14.56 -5.70 -15.38
N GLN A 459 14.36 -6.25 -16.58
CA GLN A 459 13.59 -5.58 -17.64
C GLN A 459 12.14 -5.31 -17.22
N GLU A 460 11.50 -6.24 -16.50
CA GLU A 460 10.14 -6.04 -15.98
C GLU A 460 10.05 -4.87 -15.00
N LEU A 461 10.99 -4.77 -14.05
CA LEU A 461 11.05 -3.66 -13.10
C LEU A 461 11.26 -2.32 -13.83
N VAL A 462 12.16 -2.28 -14.80
CA VAL A 462 12.38 -1.09 -15.65
C VAL A 462 11.11 -0.72 -16.43
N ASN A 463 10.38 -1.70 -16.96
CA ASN A 463 9.10 -1.47 -17.65
C ASN A 463 8.00 -0.94 -16.71
N ILE A 464 7.99 -1.36 -15.43
CA ILE A 464 7.04 -0.81 -14.44
C ILE A 464 7.28 0.69 -14.23
N LEU A 465 8.54 1.16 -14.23
CA LEU A 465 8.86 2.59 -14.10
C LEU A 465 8.31 3.45 -15.26
N GLN A 466 7.92 2.85 -16.38
CA GLN A 466 7.30 3.55 -17.51
C GLN A 466 5.77 3.65 -17.41
N ARG A 467 5.15 3.05 -16.38
CA ARG A 467 3.68 3.08 -16.18
C ARG A 467 3.17 4.47 -15.77
N ILE A 468 1.86 4.63 -15.63
CA ILE A 468 1.28 5.92 -15.19
C ILE A 468 1.24 6.06 -13.65
N ASP A 469 1.16 4.94 -12.91
CA ASP A 469 0.92 4.98 -11.47
C ASP A 469 2.16 5.34 -10.66
N ILE A 470 2.19 6.53 -10.07
CA ILE A 470 3.34 7.05 -9.32
C ILE A 470 3.68 6.18 -8.11
N LYS A 471 2.67 5.69 -7.36
CA LYS A 471 2.91 4.87 -6.17
C LYS A 471 3.59 3.55 -6.53
N LEU A 472 3.12 2.88 -7.58
CA LEU A 472 3.75 1.67 -8.11
C LEU A 472 5.21 1.93 -8.49
N LYS A 473 5.51 3.03 -9.20
CA LYS A 473 6.89 3.40 -9.55
C LYS A 473 7.79 3.59 -8.34
N ILE A 474 7.31 4.29 -7.31
CA ILE A 474 8.07 4.50 -6.06
C ILE A 474 8.42 3.15 -5.42
N MET A 475 7.45 2.24 -5.32
CA MET A 475 7.67 0.89 -4.78
C MET A 475 8.68 0.11 -5.63
N THR A 476 8.61 0.23 -6.95
CA THR A 476 9.58 -0.40 -7.86
C THR A 476 10.98 0.17 -7.71
N CYS A 477 11.13 1.49 -7.50
CA CYS A 477 12.44 2.08 -7.16
C CYS A 477 13.01 1.48 -5.86
N THR A 478 12.17 1.18 -4.86
CA THR A 478 12.61 0.49 -3.64
C THR A 478 13.12 -0.92 -3.93
N VAL A 479 12.42 -1.68 -4.79
CA VAL A 479 12.87 -3.01 -5.21
C VAL A 479 14.22 -2.90 -5.92
N LEU A 480 14.31 -2.07 -6.95
CA LEU A 480 15.55 -1.87 -7.72
C LEU A 480 16.70 -1.45 -6.81
N SER A 481 16.53 -0.44 -5.96
CA SER A 481 17.58 0.04 -5.05
C SER A 481 18.05 -1.05 -4.08
N GLY A 482 17.14 -1.91 -3.62
CA GLY A 482 17.49 -3.05 -2.76
C GLY A 482 18.31 -4.13 -3.48
N LEU A 483 18.03 -4.36 -4.78
CA LEU A 483 18.79 -5.29 -5.62
C LEU A 483 20.20 -4.78 -5.93
N MET A 484 20.39 -3.45 -6.07
CA MET A 484 21.68 -2.85 -6.44
C MET A 484 22.82 -3.06 -5.44
N LYS A 485 22.57 -3.69 -4.28
CA LYS A 485 23.65 -4.16 -3.39
C LYS A 485 24.55 -5.18 -4.10
N ASP A 486 23.99 -5.95 -5.03
CA ASP A 486 24.73 -6.89 -5.87
C ASP A 486 25.28 -6.17 -7.11
N GLU A 487 26.54 -6.42 -7.45
CA GLU A 487 27.20 -5.83 -8.63
C GLU A 487 26.53 -6.27 -9.93
N ILE A 488 26.12 -7.54 -10.01
CA ILE A 488 25.43 -8.10 -11.17
C ILE A 488 24.12 -7.34 -11.44
N ALA A 489 23.46 -6.86 -10.38
CA ALA A 489 22.23 -6.08 -10.53
C ALA A 489 22.49 -4.73 -11.22
N ARG A 490 23.61 -4.07 -10.92
CA ARG A 490 23.98 -2.79 -11.54
C ARG A 490 24.30 -2.98 -13.02
N ASP A 491 25.09 -4.00 -13.36
CA ASP A 491 25.39 -4.35 -14.76
C ASP A 491 24.13 -4.68 -15.56
N LEU A 492 23.22 -5.48 -14.97
CA LEU A 492 21.94 -5.79 -15.59
C LEU A 492 21.09 -4.53 -15.79
N PHE A 493 21.07 -3.62 -14.82
CA PHE A 493 20.31 -2.37 -14.91
C PHE A 493 20.78 -1.52 -16.10
N THR A 494 22.09 -1.34 -16.25
CA THR A 494 22.69 -0.63 -17.39
C THR A 494 22.42 -1.35 -18.71
N SER A 495 22.57 -2.69 -18.76
CA SER A 495 22.26 -3.49 -19.95
C SER A 495 20.80 -3.40 -20.40
N LYS A 496 19.88 -3.04 -19.49
CA LYS A 496 18.43 -2.90 -19.74
C LYS A 496 17.99 -1.43 -19.89
N GLN A 497 18.93 -0.51 -20.13
CA GLN A 497 18.65 0.92 -20.33
C GLN A 497 17.94 1.56 -19.13
N GLY A 498 18.29 1.13 -17.92
CA GLY A 498 17.66 1.63 -16.68
C GLY A 498 17.87 3.14 -16.49
N GLU A 499 19.05 3.65 -16.82
CA GLU A 499 19.44 5.07 -16.73
C GLU A 499 18.57 5.96 -17.62
N GLU A 500 18.21 5.49 -18.83
CA GLU A 500 17.32 6.20 -19.74
C GLU A 500 15.92 6.35 -19.13
N VAL A 501 15.39 5.27 -18.56
CA VAL A 501 14.08 5.28 -17.90
C VAL A 501 14.08 6.18 -16.66
N VAL A 502 15.16 6.19 -15.88
CA VAL A 502 15.34 7.11 -14.74
C VAL A 502 15.39 8.56 -15.21
N SER A 503 16.19 8.86 -16.23
CA SER A 503 16.34 10.20 -16.81
C SER A 503 14.99 10.78 -17.29
N ASN A 504 14.23 9.97 -18.02
CA ASN A 504 12.90 10.36 -18.49
C ASN A 504 11.92 10.62 -17.34
N ASN A 505 11.94 9.78 -16.30
CA ASN A 505 11.05 9.90 -15.14
C ASN A 505 11.43 11.05 -14.18
N LEU A 506 12.70 11.46 -14.10
CA LEU A 506 13.12 12.61 -13.29
C LEU A 506 12.43 13.93 -13.69
N ARG A 507 11.93 14.01 -14.93
CA ARG A 507 11.18 15.15 -15.43
C ARG A 507 9.79 15.28 -14.78
N ILE A 508 9.23 14.20 -14.25
CA ILE A 508 7.92 14.21 -13.57
C ILE A 508 8.03 14.97 -12.25
N GLU A 509 7.22 16.01 -12.07
CA GLU A 509 7.21 16.88 -10.89
C GLU A 509 6.43 16.27 -9.71
N HIS A 510 6.96 15.18 -9.16
CA HIS A 510 6.43 14.56 -7.94
C HIS A 510 7.56 14.32 -6.93
N VAL A 511 7.54 15.05 -5.81
CA VAL A 511 8.64 15.09 -4.83
C VAL A 511 9.02 13.68 -4.36
N GLY A 512 8.05 12.89 -3.87
CA GLY A 512 8.33 11.54 -3.38
C GLY A 512 8.86 10.59 -4.45
N PHE A 513 8.55 10.82 -5.73
CA PHE A 513 9.03 9.96 -6.82
C PHE A 513 10.42 10.36 -7.27
N ARG A 514 10.70 11.66 -7.38
CA ARG A 514 12.06 12.17 -7.59
C ARG A 514 13.00 11.72 -6.47
N THR A 515 12.56 11.76 -5.21
CA THR A 515 13.35 11.21 -4.09
C THR A 515 13.67 9.73 -4.30
N ALA A 516 12.69 8.91 -4.69
CA ALA A 516 12.91 7.48 -4.93
C ALA A 516 13.85 7.21 -6.13
N LEU A 517 13.74 7.99 -7.20
CA LEU A 517 14.66 7.91 -8.35
C LEU A 517 16.08 8.34 -7.97
N CYS A 518 16.24 9.41 -7.19
CA CYS A 518 17.53 9.85 -6.70
C CYS A 518 18.21 8.79 -5.81
N ILE A 519 17.45 8.12 -4.94
CA ILE A 519 17.96 6.98 -4.16
C ILE A 519 18.40 5.84 -5.08
N LEU A 520 17.62 5.54 -6.12
CA LEU A 520 17.99 4.53 -7.11
C LEU A 520 19.27 4.92 -7.86
N ILE A 521 19.44 6.18 -8.26
CA ILE A 521 20.69 6.68 -8.87
C ILE A 521 21.86 6.43 -7.91
N SER A 522 21.75 6.88 -6.66
CA SER A 522 22.80 6.68 -5.66
C SER A 522 23.16 5.21 -5.42
N ALA A 523 22.23 4.28 -5.64
CA ALA A 523 22.46 2.85 -5.49
C ALA A 523 22.97 2.17 -6.78
N SER A 524 22.64 2.67 -7.96
CA SER A 524 22.83 1.96 -9.24
C SER A 524 24.00 2.45 -10.10
N VAL A 525 24.46 3.69 -9.93
CA VAL A 525 25.48 4.28 -10.81
C VAL A 525 26.77 3.46 -10.78
N THR A 526 27.22 3.08 -11.98
CA THR A 526 28.56 2.57 -12.28
C THR A 526 29.33 3.60 -13.10
N ASP A 527 30.61 3.35 -13.40
CA ASP A 527 31.38 4.22 -14.31
C ASP A 527 30.71 4.33 -15.70
N GLU A 528 30.25 3.20 -16.26
CA GLU A 528 29.49 3.18 -17.52
C GLU A 528 28.13 3.91 -17.39
N GLY A 529 27.40 3.67 -16.30
CA GLY A 529 26.12 4.34 -16.04
C GLY A 529 26.26 5.86 -15.90
N ALA A 530 27.36 6.35 -15.33
CA ALA A 530 27.63 7.79 -15.23
C ALA A 530 27.86 8.43 -16.61
N ASP A 531 28.57 7.76 -17.50
CA ASP A 531 28.70 8.16 -18.91
C ASP A 531 27.33 8.21 -19.62
N VAL A 532 26.47 7.22 -19.39
CA VAL A 532 25.11 7.19 -19.93
C VAL A 532 24.27 8.36 -19.41
N TYR A 533 24.30 8.64 -18.10
CA TYR A 533 23.60 9.79 -17.53
C TYR A 533 24.09 11.13 -18.09
N LEU A 534 25.40 11.26 -18.38
CA LEU A 534 25.95 12.43 -19.05
C LEU A 534 25.45 12.54 -20.49
N GLN A 535 25.50 11.44 -21.26
CA GLN A 535 25.06 11.38 -22.65
C GLN A 535 23.57 11.75 -22.81
N LEU A 536 22.72 11.29 -21.88
CA LEU A 536 21.29 11.60 -21.84
C LEU A 536 20.99 13.05 -21.44
N GLY A 537 22.00 13.83 -21.02
CA GLY A 537 21.82 15.19 -20.51
C GLY A 537 21.22 15.26 -19.10
N THR A 538 21.17 14.12 -18.38
CA THR A 538 20.59 14.02 -17.03
C THR A 538 21.38 14.88 -16.04
N VAL A 539 22.71 14.81 -16.10
CA VAL A 539 23.60 15.62 -15.25
C VAL A 539 23.33 17.11 -15.44
N HIS A 540 23.24 17.57 -16.70
CA HIS A 540 22.93 18.96 -17.02
C HIS A 540 21.56 19.38 -16.47
N TYR A 541 20.52 18.56 -16.69
CA TYR A 541 19.19 18.82 -16.16
C TYR A 541 19.18 18.92 -14.61
N MET A 542 19.86 18.01 -13.92
CA MET A 542 19.93 18.00 -12.46
C MET A 542 20.65 19.23 -11.90
N VAL A 543 21.68 19.66 -12.61
CA VAL A 543 22.49 20.85 -12.30
C VAL A 543 21.70 22.16 -12.48
N GLU A 544 20.94 22.29 -13.58
CA GLU A 544 20.18 23.49 -13.91
C GLU A 544 18.90 23.64 -13.08
N ASN A 545 18.30 22.53 -12.65
CA ASN A 545 17.06 22.56 -11.88
C ASN A 545 17.29 22.94 -10.40
N LYS A 546 17.54 24.24 -10.17
CA LYS A 546 17.78 24.79 -8.82
C LYS A 546 16.61 24.57 -7.87
N GLN A 547 15.37 24.57 -8.35
CA GLN A 547 14.20 24.38 -7.49
C GLN A 547 14.14 22.96 -6.93
N ALA A 548 14.35 21.95 -7.77
CA ALA A 548 14.35 20.55 -7.34
C ALA A 548 15.40 20.30 -6.24
N ARG A 549 16.55 20.96 -6.32
CA ARG A 549 17.63 20.89 -5.30
C ARG A 549 17.16 21.26 -3.90
N TYR A 550 16.25 22.23 -3.75
CA TYR A 550 15.74 22.66 -2.44
C TYR A 550 14.57 21.81 -1.94
N VAL A 551 13.82 21.18 -2.85
CA VAL A 551 12.60 20.43 -2.52
C VAL A 551 12.86 18.94 -2.33
N VAL A 552 13.78 18.35 -3.10
CA VAL A 552 14.11 16.93 -3.08
C VAL A 552 15.43 16.74 -2.35
N SER A 553 15.39 16.30 -1.09
CA SER A 553 16.58 16.15 -0.25
C SER A 553 17.64 15.18 -0.82
N ALA A 554 17.21 14.17 -1.58
CA ALA A 554 18.10 13.20 -2.22
C ALA A 554 18.74 13.70 -3.54
N TRP A 555 18.40 14.90 -4.00
CA TRP A 555 18.86 15.43 -5.29
C TRP A 555 20.38 15.64 -5.36
N GLU A 556 20.93 16.36 -4.38
CA GLU A 556 22.37 16.62 -4.31
C GLU A 556 23.19 15.33 -4.07
N PRO A 557 22.80 14.43 -3.14
CA PRO A 557 23.46 13.13 -2.99
C PRO A 557 23.50 12.32 -4.30
N ALA A 558 22.41 12.26 -5.05
CA ALA A 558 22.35 11.53 -6.32
C ALA A 558 23.27 12.13 -7.37
N LEU A 559 23.28 13.46 -7.51
CA LEU A 559 24.17 14.16 -8.43
C LEU A 559 25.64 13.95 -8.06
N GLU A 560 25.95 14.00 -6.77
CA GLU A 560 27.30 13.76 -6.25
C GLU A 560 27.76 12.32 -6.47
N THR A 561 26.86 11.32 -6.37
CA THR A 561 27.20 9.93 -6.73
C THR A 561 27.55 9.78 -8.21
N ILE A 562 26.82 10.45 -9.11
CA ILE A 562 27.18 10.48 -10.54
C ILE A 562 28.55 11.12 -10.73
N PHE A 563 28.80 12.24 -10.05
CA PHE A 563 30.07 12.96 -10.12
C PHE A 563 31.28 12.18 -9.60
N GLN A 564 31.10 11.32 -8.60
CA GLN A 564 32.16 10.41 -8.13
C GLN A 564 32.58 9.42 -9.22
N HIS A 565 31.63 8.93 -10.01
CA HIS A 565 31.91 8.04 -11.14
C HIS A 565 32.33 8.79 -12.41
N HIS A 566 32.18 10.13 -12.44
CA HIS A 566 32.51 10.93 -13.60
C HIS A 566 33.13 12.31 -13.20
N PRO A 567 34.36 12.33 -12.65
CA PRO A 567 35.02 13.54 -12.15
C PRO A 567 35.19 14.64 -13.22
N SER A 568 35.33 14.28 -14.49
CA SER A 568 35.39 15.24 -15.61
C SER A 568 34.13 16.12 -15.69
N ALA A 569 32.96 15.52 -15.46
CA ALA A 569 31.68 16.21 -15.48
C ALA A 569 31.53 17.05 -14.22
N LYS A 570 31.96 16.53 -13.06
CA LYS A 570 32.00 17.31 -11.82
C LYS A 570 32.78 18.60 -12.02
N PHE A 571 33.99 18.50 -12.54
CA PHE A 571 34.83 19.67 -12.80
C PHE A 571 34.21 20.62 -13.81
N ALA A 572 33.62 20.10 -14.89
CA ALA A 572 32.95 20.92 -15.90
C ALA A 572 31.71 21.65 -15.39
N TYR A 573 30.91 21.05 -14.50
CA TYR A 573 29.67 21.64 -14.00
C TYR A 573 29.81 22.41 -12.69
N THR A 574 30.91 22.24 -11.95
CA THR A 574 31.12 22.92 -10.65
C THR A 574 32.35 23.82 -10.63
N GLY A 575 33.26 23.69 -11.61
CA GLY A 575 34.53 24.40 -11.63
C GLY A 575 35.50 23.95 -10.53
N ARG A 576 35.18 22.86 -9.80
CA ARG A 576 36.02 22.35 -8.71
C ARG A 576 36.05 20.84 -8.62
N LEU A 577 37.18 20.32 -8.16
CA LEU A 577 37.33 18.99 -7.58
C LEU A 577 37.89 19.20 -6.17
N ASP A 578 37.22 18.67 -5.16
CA ASP A 578 37.69 18.75 -3.77
C ASP A 578 38.82 17.72 -3.53
N ILE A 579 39.41 17.75 -2.34
CA ILE A 579 40.49 16.84 -1.91
C ILE A 579 40.09 15.36 -1.89
N ASN A 580 38.78 15.06 -1.91
CA ASN A 580 38.24 13.71 -1.93
C ASN A 580 37.79 13.28 -3.35
N ASP A 581 37.89 14.16 -4.34
CA ASP A 581 37.58 13.85 -5.73
C ASP A 581 38.87 13.41 -6.44
N PHE A 582 38.90 12.17 -6.92
CA PHE A 582 40.07 11.59 -7.57
C PHE A 582 39.89 11.54 -9.08
N THR A 583 40.97 11.82 -9.80
CA THR A 583 41.00 11.66 -11.26
C THR A 583 41.26 10.20 -11.64
N LYS A 584 40.32 9.64 -12.41
CA LYS A 584 40.39 8.28 -12.98
C LYS A 584 41.16 8.25 -14.31
N ASP A 585 41.50 7.06 -14.76
CA ASP A 585 41.97 6.87 -16.13
C ASP A 585 40.89 7.34 -17.11
N GLY A 586 41.29 8.07 -18.15
CA GLY A 586 40.33 8.71 -19.06
C GLY A 586 39.69 9.99 -18.52
N PHE A 587 40.12 10.55 -17.37
CA PHE A 587 39.66 11.87 -16.94
C PHE A 587 40.04 12.94 -17.99
N TYR A 588 39.07 13.80 -18.32
CA TYR A 588 39.19 14.74 -19.43
C TYR A 588 38.62 16.11 -19.11
N VAL A 589 39.22 17.15 -19.68
CA VAL A 589 38.87 18.55 -19.42
C VAL A 589 38.86 19.35 -20.71
N GLN A 590 37.72 19.95 -21.03
CA GLN A 590 37.59 20.86 -22.16
C GLN A 590 38.16 22.24 -21.80
N LYS A 591 39.03 22.80 -22.66
CA LYS A 591 39.60 24.15 -22.45
C LYS A 591 38.53 25.25 -22.56
N HIS A 592 37.60 25.16 -23.49
CA HIS A 592 36.49 26.12 -23.60
C HIS A 592 35.16 25.41 -23.36
N LEU A 593 34.52 25.69 -22.22
CA LEU A 593 33.25 25.05 -21.87
C LEU A 593 32.10 25.64 -22.69
N GLY A 594 31.28 24.75 -23.24
CA GLY A 594 30.03 25.09 -23.91
C GLY A 594 28.84 25.20 -22.94
N LYS A 595 27.63 25.18 -23.50
CA LYS A 595 26.37 25.15 -22.72
C LYS A 595 26.14 23.81 -22.01
N THR A 596 26.77 22.74 -22.51
CA THR A 596 26.70 21.37 -22.00
C THR A 596 28.10 20.76 -22.06
N PHE A 597 28.31 19.70 -21.28
CA PHE A 597 29.55 18.94 -21.29
C PHE A 597 29.37 17.61 -22.04
N PRO A 598 29.98 17.42 -23.23
CA PRO A 598 29.93 16.18 -24.00
C PRO A 598 30.74 15.04 -23.38
N THR A 599 30.40 13.79 -23.73
CA THR A 599 31.22 12.60 -23.42
C THR A 599 32.52 12.60 -24.21
N ILE A 600 33.54 11.86 -23.75
CA ILE A 600 34.80 11.72 -24.46
C ILE A 600 34.63 11.12 -25.87
N LYS A 601 33.71 10.16 -26.02
CA LYS A 601 33.36 9.54 -27.32
C LYS A 601 32.88 10.59 -28.34
N ASN A 602 32.11 11.57 -27.89
CA ASN A 602 31.63 12.65 -28.75
C ASN A 602 32.78 13.55 -29.20
N PHE A 603 33.74 13.86 -28.32
CA PHE A 603 34.92 14.64 -28.67
C PHE A 603 35.80 13.92 -29.70
N ILE A 604 36.10 12.63 -29.49
CA ILE A 604 36.90 11.81 -30.43
C ILE A 604 36.24 11.76 -31.82
N SER A 605 34.92 11.77 -31.89
CA SER A 605 34.17 11.68 -33.15
C SER A 605 34.00 13.03 -33.88
N THR A 606 34.58 14.12 -33.37
CA THR A 606 34.39 15.46 -33.95
C THR A 606 35.17 15.61 -35.26
N PRO A 607 34.54 16.01 -36.39
CA PRO A 607 35.26 16.20 -37.64
C PRO A 607 36.17 17.46 -37.61
N PRO A 608 37.24 17.48 -38.41
CA PRO A 608 38.08 18.67 -38.55
C PRO A 608 37.32 19.84 -39.21
N PRO A 609 37.73 21.10 -39.00
CA PRO A 609 38.91 21.53 -38.24
C PRO A 609 38.68 21.54 -36.73
N HIS A 610 39.64 20.97 -35.99
CA HIS A 610 39.65 21.01 -34.52
C HIS A 610 40.01 22.41 -34.03
N ARG A 611 39.19 22.98 -33.14
CA ARG A 611 39.33 24.36 -32.64
C ARG A 611 39.52 24.45 -31.14
N ASP A 612 38.87 23.58 -30.38
CA ASP A 612 38.86 23.62 -28.92
C ASP A 612 39.56 22.38 -28.34
N PRO A 613 40.70 22.54 -27.66
CA PRO A 613 41.42 21.41 -27.11
C PRO A 613 40.70 20.82 -25.90
N VAL A 614 40.74 19.49 -25.83
CA VAL A 614 40.25 18.67 -24.72
C VAL A 614 41.44 17.90 -24.19
N PHE A 615 41.84 18.18 -22.96
CA PHE A 615 42.93 17.46 -22.30
C PHE A 615 42.41 16.14 -21.78
N ILE A 616 43.17 15.06 -21.95
CA ILE A 616 42.85 13.75 -21.38
C ILE A 616 44.06 13.17 -20.67
N CYS A 617 43.83 12.38 -19.61
CA CYS A 617 44.87 11.58 -18.98
C CYS A 617 44.65 10.09 -19.28
N SER A 618 45.73 9.42 -19.69
CA SER A 618 45.72 7.99 -20.04
C SER A 618 46.94 7.31 -19.44
N PHE A 619 46.71 6.53 -18.39
CA PHE A 619 47.71 5.83 -17.61
C PHE A 619 47.79 4.35 -17.96
N GLN A 620 46.75 3.78 -18.55
CA GLN A 620 46.77 2.43 -19.08
C GLN A 620 47.56 2.38 -20.40
N GLN A 621 48.24 1.27 -20.66
CA GLN A 621 48.80 0.99 -21.98
C GLN A 621 47.64 0.56 -22.91
N PRO A 622 47.66 0.96 -24.19
CA PRO A 622 46.70 0.45 -25.16
C PRO A 622 46.78 -1.08 -25.21
N TYR A 623 45.63 -1.73 -25.04
CA TYR A 623 45.54 -3.19 -25.04
C TYR A 623 45.88 -3.73 -26.43
N ASP A 624 46.91 -4.56 -26.53
CA ASP A 624 47.27 -5.25 -27.77
C ASP A 624 46.42 -6.53 -27.90
N PRO A 625 45.49 -6.63 -28.88
CA PRO A 625 44.56 -7.77 -28.98
C PRO A 625 45.25 -9.12 -29.26
N SER A 626 46.55 -9.13 -29.60
CA SER A 626 47.31 -10.33 -29.95
C SER A 626 47.80 -11.18 -28.79
N ILE A 627 47.64 -10.76 -27.53
CA ILE A 627 48.12 -11.50 -26.35
C ILE A 627 46.93 -12.02 -25.53
N ILE A 628 46.42 -13.20 -25.88
CA ILE A 628 45.39 -13.92 -25.10
C ILE A 628 46.10 -14.82 -24.07
N ASP A 629 45.91 -14.53 -22.79
CA ASP A 629 46.34 -15.40 -21.69
C ASP A 629 45.22 -16.39 -21.32
N VAL A 630 45.51 -17.69 -21.38
CA VAL A 630 44.54 -18.82 -21.46
C VAL A 630 44.10 -19.33 -20.07
N ARG A 631 44.16 -18.51 -19.01
CA ARG A 631 43.90 -19.01 -17.64
C ARG A 631 42.91 -18.16 -16.86
N SER A 632 41.63 -18.28 -17.19
CA SER A 632 40.51 -18.11 -16.23
C SER A 632 39.17 -18.43 -16.92
N GLN A 633 38.85 -19.72 -17.03
CA GLN A 633 37.47 -20.16 -17.28
C GLN A 633 36.89 -20.75 -16.01
N SER A 634 36.00 -20.00 -15.36
CA SER A 634 34.99 -20.58 -14.48
C SER A 634 33.68 -19.77 -14.53
N LYS A 635 32.72 -20.36 -15.24
CA LYS A 635 31.26 -20.36 -15.00
C LYS A 635 30.53 -18.99 -14.94
N ILE A 636 30.05 -18.56 -16.11
CA ILE A 636 28.62 -18.44 -16.52
C ILE A 636 28.64 -17.98 -17.99
N ASN A 637 27.82 -18.60 -18.85
CA ASN A 637 27.70 -18.26 -20.27
C ASN A 637 26.98 -16.90 -20.43
N VAL A 638 27.70 -15.81 -20.18
CA VAL A 638 27.41 -14.52 -20.81
C VAL A 638 28.08 -14.58 -22.18
N SER A 639 27.30 -14.35 -23.25
CA SER A 639 27.85 -14.25 -24.61
C SER A 639 29.00 -13.23 -24.62
N PRO A 640 30.10 -13.41 -25.38
CA PRO A 640 31.26 -12.51 -25.37
C PRO A 640 31.00 -11.13 -25.99
N SER A 641 29.75 -10.69 -26.07
CA SER A 641 29.28 -9.60 -26.92
C SER A 641 29.06 -8.28 -26.19
N SER A 642 29.46 -8.15 -24.92
CA SER A 642 29.18 -6.95 -24.09
C SER A 642 30.41 -6.21 -23.56
N ARG A 643 31.65 -6.62 -23.89
CA ARG A 643 32.76 -5.66 -23.86
C ARG A 643 32.65 -4.76 -25.09
N LEU A 644 31.67 -3.86 -25.06
CA LEU A 644 31.57 -2.74 -25.97
C LEU A 644 32.97 -2.11 -26.05
N HIS A 645 33.51 -2.07 -27.26
CA HIS A 645 34.79 -1.42 -27.56
C HIS A 645 34.84 -0.06 -26.87
N PHE A 646 35.65 0.05 -25.80
CA PHE A 646 36.11 1.35 -25.35
C PHE A 646 36.75 2.02 -26.57
N PRO A 647 36.41 3.27 -26.90
CA PRO A 647 37.18 4.00 -27.90
C PRO A 647 38.64 3.97 -27.43
N LEU A 648 39.57 3.53 -28.28
CA LEU A 648 40.99 3.54 -27.95
C LEU A 648 41.34 4.96 -27.51
N LEU A 649 41.54 5.14 -26.21
CA LEU A 649 42.03 6.39 -25.67
C LEU A 649 43.42 6.64 -26.29
N PRO A 650 43.75 7.90 -26.62
CA PRO A 650 45.06 8.18 -27.17
C PRO A 650 46.16 7.80 -26.17
N ASP A 651 47.24 7.20 -26.67
CA ASP A 651 48.34 6.75 -25.81
C ASP A 651 49.11 7.92 -25.18
N ASP A 652 49.35 7.88 -23.87
CA ASP A 652 50.14 8.90 -23.14
C ASP A 652 51.39 8.30 -22.47
N SER A 653 52.40 8.02 -23.28
CA SER A 653 53.69 7.50 -22.83
C SER A 653 54.44 8.47 -21.89
N ASN A 654 54.31 9.78 -22.13
CA ASN A 654 54.92 10.82 -21.32
C ASN A 654 54.33 10.85 -19.91
N LEU A 655 53.00 10.85 -19.79
CA LEU A 655 52.32 10.84 -18.49
C LEU A 655 52.69 9.59 -17.67
N ARG A 656 52.77 8.42 -18.29
CA ARG A 656 53.24 7.19 -17.63
C ARG A 656 54.68 7.30 -17.15
N ASN A 657 55.57 7.89 -17.96
CA ASN A 657 56.96 8.15 -17.56
C ASN A 657 57.05 9.13 -16.39
N TYR A 658 56.26 10.20 -16.42
CA TYR A 658 56.15 11.16 -15.32
C TYR A 658 55.74 10.48 -14.02
N LEU A 659 54.71 9.63 -14.07
CA LEU A 659 54.26 8.85 -12.91
C LEU A 659 55.34 7.87 -12.42
N LEU A 660 56.05 7.20 -13.32
CA LEU A 660 57.14 6.29 -12.96
C LEU A 660 58.27 7.04 -12.23
N ARG A 661 58.68 8.21 -12.72
CA ARG A 661 59.68 9.05 -12.05
C ARG A 661 59.24 9.50 -10.67
N LEU A 662 57.97 9.89 -10.51
CA LEU A 662 57.42 10.25 -9.21
C LEU A 662 57.37 9.06 -8.23
N ARG A 663 57.03 7.85 -8.71
CA ARG A 663 57.09 6.62 -7.89
C ARG A 663 58.50 6.30 -7.43
N ILE A 664 59.52 6.58 -8.25
CA ILE A 664 60.92 6.44 -7.86
C ILE A 664 61.31 7.49 -6.80
N TRP A 665 60.87 8.74 -6.97
CA TRP A 665 61.22 9.84 -6.05
C TRP A 665 60.49 9.78 -4.71
N PHE A 666 59.21 9.43 -4.70
CA PHE A 666 58.37 9.45 -3.50
C PHE A 666 58.17 8.07 -2.86
N GLY A 667 58.68 7.01 -3.49
CA GLY A 667 58.39 5.62 -3.13
C GLY A 667 57.06 5.12 -3.72
N ASP A 668 56.86 3.80 -3.68
CA ASP A 668 55.59 3.18 -4.07
C ASP A 668 54.51 3.55 -3.03
N PRO A 669 53.42 4.24 -3.41
CA PRO A 669 52.34 4.57 -2.49
C PRO A 669 51.76 3.35 -1.77
N ALA A 670 51.82 2.16 -2.39
CA ALA A 670 51.36 0.91 -1.80
C ALA A 670 52.32 0.33 -0.72
N LYS A 671 53.54 0.86 -0.59
CA LYS A 671 54.58 0.33 0.32
C LYS A 671 55.05 1.31 1.41
N SER A 672 54.71 2.59 1.32
CA SER A 672 55.00 3.56 2.40
C SER A 672 53.89 3.54 3.46
N LEU A 673 54.20 2.91 4.60
CA LEU A 673 53.58 2.93 5.94
C LEU A 673 52.16 3.54 6.07
N HIS A 674 51.22 2.73 6.59
CA HIS A 674 49.79 2.99 6.88
C HIS A 674 48.77 2.84 5.73
N TYR A 675 49.12 2.08 4.68
CA TYR A 675 48.20 1.67 3.61
C TYR A 675 47.89 0.16 3.67
N PHE A 676 47.59 -0.38 4.87
CA PHE A 676 47.16 -1.76 4.98
C PHE A 676 45.70 -1.90 4.50
N GLU A 677 45.50 -2.91 3.64
CA GLU A 677 44.24 -3.37 3.00
C GLU A 677 43.77 -2.60 1.75
N ILE A 678 44.55 -2.71 0.67
CA ILE A 678 43.99 -2.77 -0.69
C ILE A 678 44.66 -3.94 -1.45
N GLU A 679 44.34 -5.18 -1.06
CA GLU A 679 44.39 -6.31 -1.98
C GLU A 679 43.14 -6.25 -2.85
N ASP A 680 43.08 -5.30 -3.78
CA ASP A 680 42.33 -5.38 -5.03
C ASP A 680 42.45 -4.04 -5.76
N ALA A 681 42.93 -4.06 -7.00
CA ALA A 681 43.20 -2.89 -7.83
C ALA A 681 41.93 -2.15 -8.32
N HIS A 682 40.83 -2.22 -7.57
CA HIS A 682 39.55 -1.62 -7.91
C HIS A 682 39.09 -0.67 -6.78
N TYR A 683 38.91 0.59 -7.17
CA TYR A 683 38.20 1.69 -6.50
C TYR A 683 38.91 2.66 -5.52
N GLU A 684 38.70 3.93 -5.89
CA GLU A 684 38.63 5.17 -5.14
C GLU A 684 38.27 5.03 -3.65
N VAL A 685 39.15 5.51 -2.77
CA VAL A 685 38.87 5.64 -1.34
C VAL A 685 39.12 7.10 -0.93
N ARG A 686 38.16 7.71 -0.23
CA ARG A 686 38.32 9.06 0.32
C ARG A 686 39.47 9.08 1.33
N TYR A 687 40.33 10.09 1.27
CA TYR A 687 41.46 10.26 2.21
C TYR A 687 41.05 10.16 3.68
N ARG A 688 39.82 10.56 4.04
CA ARG A 688 39.35 10.51 5.43
C ARG A 688 38.79 9.17 5.89
N ASP A 689 38.38 8.30 4.97
CA ASP A 689 37.55 7.14 5.33
C ASP A 689 38.37 5.86 5.58
N LYS A 690 39.66 5.81 5.19
CA LYS A 690 40.60 4.71 5.51
C LYS A 690 42.03 5.13 5.89
N CYS A 691 42.38 6.42 5.76
CA CYS A 691 43.70 6.89 6.17
C CYS A 691 43.62 7.28 7.65
N GLU A 692 44.22 6.50 8.54
CA GLU A 692 44.28 6.87 9.96
C GLU A 692 45.30 7.99 10.18
N GLU A 693 46.43 7.95 9.45
CA GLU A 693 47.55 8.88 9.61
C GLU A 693 48.15 9.35 8.28
N VAL A 694 48.69 10.57 8.26
CA VAL A 694 49.32 11.24 7.12
C VAL A 694 50.66 11.85 7.50
N SER A 695 51.63 11.79 6.60
CA SER A 695 53.00 12.24 6.87
C SER A 695 53.17 13.77 6.76
N SER A 696 53.97 14.35 7.66
CA SER A 696 54.53 15.72 7.55
C SER A 696 55.25 15.98 6.22
N SER A 697 55.76 14.94 5.55
CA SER A 697 56.43 15.04 4.25
C SER A 697 55.51 15.47 3.10
N LEU A 698 54.17 15.44 3.29
CA LEU A 698 53.20 15.85 2.27
C LEU A 698 53.46 17.26 1.73
N LYS A 699 53.84 18.21 2.61
CA LYS A 699 54.16 19.58 2.20
C LYS A 699 55.36 19.63 1.25
N HIS A 700 56.42 18.88 1.57
CA HIS A 700 57.62 18.84 0.75
C HIS A 700 57.39 18.09 -0.58
N ARG A 701 56.67 16.97 -0.54
CA ARG A 701 56.30 16.22 -1.75
C ARG A 701 55.42 17.05 -2.70
N ALA A 702 54.51 17.86 -2.15
CA ALA A 702 53.71 18.81 -2.92
C ALA A 702 54.58 19.90 -3.59
N GLN A 703 55.58 20.43 -2.88
CA GLN A 703 56.56 21.37 -3.45
C GLN A 703 57.29 20.77 -4.65
N LEU A 704 57.87 19.59 -4.45
CA LEU A 704 58.62 18.87 -5.49
C LEU A 704 57.75 18.53 -6.70
N LEU A 705 56.48 18.16 -6.49
CA LEU A 705 55.54 17.94 -7.58
C LEU A 705 55.28 19.22 -8.38
N GLY A 706 55.14 20.37 -7.70
CA GLY A 706 54.93 21.66 -8.36
C GLY A 706 56.12 22.09 -9.22
N GLU A 707 57.33 21.92 -8.71
CA GLU A 707 58.58 22.12 -9.46
C GLU A 707 58.66 21.18 -10.67
N PHE A 708 58.36 19.91 -10.46
CA PHE A 708 58.39 18.89 -11.51
C PHE A 708 57.40 19.18 -12.64
N VAL A 709 56.15 19.51 -12.31
CA VAL A 709 55.09 19.87 -13.27
C VAL A 709 55.52 21.09 -14.10
N ALA A 710 56.01 22.14 -13.45
CA ALA A 710 56.50 23.31 -14.17
C ALA A 710 57.66 22.94 -15.09
N GLN A 711 58.61 22.12 -14.64
CA GLN A 711 59.73 21.65 -15.47
C GLN A 711 59.25 20.92 -16.73
N GLN A 712 58.21 20.07 -16.64
CA GLN A 712 57.68 19.35 -17.81
C GLN A 712 56.90 20.25 -18.78
N MET A 713 56.40 21.40 -18.31
CA MET A 713 55.50 22.30 -19.04
C MET A 713 56.04 23.73 -19.24
N SER A 714 57.37 23.92 -19.15
CA SER A 714 58.02 25.23 -19.23
C SER A 714 58.32 25.72 -20.64
N GLY A 715 57.71 25.17 -21.70
CA GLY A 715 57.87 25.66 -23.07
C GLY A 715 58.97 24.95 -23.87
N LEU A 716 58.91 25.10 -25.19
CA LEU A 716 59.73 24.36 -26.17
C LEU A 716 61.06 25.05 -26.52
N THR A 717 61.31 26.27 -26.01
CA THR A 717 62.48 27.10 -26.31
C THR A 717 63.38 27.24 -25.09
N GLN A 718 64.65 27.63 -25.30
CA GLN A 718 65.58 27.90 -24.19
C GLN A 718 65.08 29.01 -23.24
N GLU A 719 64.27 29.94 -23.76
CA GLU A 719 63.67 31.05 -23.02
C GLU A 719 62.47 30.64 -22.15
N ARG A 720 61.97 29.40 -22.31
CA ARG A 720 60.88 28.84 -21.52
C ARG A 720 59.59 29.68 -21.54
N ASP A 721 59.26 30.27 -22.68
CA ASP A 721 58.06 31.10 -22.80
C ASP A 721 56.78 30.24 -22.67
N CYS A 722 55.94 30.60 -21.69
CA CYS A 722 54.62 30.01 -21.43
C CYS A 722 53.52 31.08 -21.45
N SER A 723 53.74 32.16 -22.22
CA SER A 723 52.72 33.16 -22.50
C SER A 723 51.49 32.54 -23.17
N MET A 724 50.33 33.17 -22.98
CA MET A 724 49.07 32.69 -23.56
C MET A 724 49.12 32.46 -25.09
N PRO A 725 49.77 33.33 -25.90
CA PRO A 725 49.97 33.06 -27.34
C PRO A 725 50.81 31.80 -27.62
N SER A 726 51.92 31.62 -26.90
CA SER A 726 52.82 30.47 -27.07
C SER A 726 52.14 29.15 -26.70
N VAL A 727 51.40 29.14 -25.58
CA VAL A 727 50.55 28.00 -25.19
C VAL A 727 49.48 27.73 -26.26
N SER A 728 48.82 28.77 -26.78
CA SER A 728 47.77 28.60 -27.79
C SER A 728 48.30 28.03 -29.11
N LEU A 729 49.46 28.51 -29.55
CA LEU A 729 50.13 28.00 -30.76
C LEU A 729 50.54 26.52 -30.58
N HIS A 730 51.18 26.20 -29.45
CA HIS A 730 51.57 24.83 -29.10
C HIS A 730 50.37 23.86 -29.13
N LEU A 731 49.24 24.25 -28.54
CA LEU A 731 48.03 23.42 -28.54
C LEU A 731 47.44 23.24 -29.95
N VAL A 732 47.49 24.28 -30.79
CA VAL A 732 47.04 24.19 -32.19
C VAL A 732 47.92 23.24 -32.99
N ASP A 733 49.23 23.27 -32.78
CA ASP A 733 50.17 22.39 -33.47
C ASP A 733 49.99 20.92 -33.02
N LEU A 734 49.79 20.68 -31.72
CA LEU A 734 49.43 19.35 -31.21
C LEU A 734 48.11 18.82 -31.82
N MET A 735 47.07 19.64 -31.92
CA MET A 735 45.80 19.20 -32.52
C MET A 735 45.95 18.85 -34.00
N LYS A 736 46.83 19.54 -34.74
CA LYS A 736 47.15 19.23 -36.13
C LYS A 736 47.96 17.94 -36.25
N GLU A 737 48.97 17.77 -35.40
CA GLU A 737 49.84 16.58 -35.38
C GLU A 737 49.07 15.32 -35.03
N LEU A 738 48.22 15.39 -33.99
CA LEU A 738 47.37 14.29 -33.55
C LEU A 738 46.12 14.09 -34.43
N ASN A 739 45.81 15.06 -35.31
CA ASN A 739 44.57 15.13 -36.08
C ASN A 739 43.33 14.89 -35.20
N SER A 740 43.30 15.54 -34.04
CA SER A 740 42.27 15.37 -33.01
C SER A 740 42.20 16.61 -32.12
N CYS A 741 41.02 16.91 -31.57
CA CYS A 741 40.90 17.91 -30.50
C CYS A 741 41.28 17.36 -29.13
N VAL A 742 41.39 16.03 -28.99
CA VAL A 742 41.74 15.36 -27.74
C VAL A 742 43.27 15.25 -27.64
N ILE A 743 43.85 15.93 -26.65
CA ILE A 743 45.28 16.04 -26.43
C ILE A 743 45.64 15.30 -25.13
N PRO A 744 46.51 14.28 -25.18
CA PRO A 744 47.08 13.68 -23.97
C PRO A 744 47.86 14.73 -23.17
N ILE A 745 47.56 14.85 -21.88
CA ILE A 745 48.14 15.91 -21.05
C ILE A 745 49.68 15.83 -20.97
N GLY A 746 50.26 14.64 -21.11
CA GLY A 746 51.71 14.44 -21.13
C GLY A 746 52.42 14.98 -22.38
N TYR A 747 51.70 15.32 -23.45
CA TYR A 747 52.26 15.93 -24.67
C TYR A 747 52.32 17.45 -24.60
N VAL A 748 51.67 18.05 -23.59
CA VAL A 748 51.64 19.50 -23.41
C VAL A 748 52.93 19.97 -22.75
N HIS A 749 53.94 20.31 -23.56
CA HIS A 749 55.24 20.81 -23.07
C HIS A 749 55.31 22.33 -22.86
N CYS A 750 54.37 23.09 -23.45
CA CYS A 750 54.16 24.52 -23.16
C CYS A 750 52.78 24.69 -22.52
N GLY A 751 52.72 24.86 -21.20
CA GLY A 751 51.47 24.89 -20.44
C GLY A 751 51.31 26.16 -19.61
N GLY A 752 50.09 26.71 -19.59
CA GLY A 752 49.70 27.83 -18.73
C GLY A 752 49.13 27.36 -17.39
N ARG A 753 48.35 28.23 -16.73
CA ARG A 753 47.76 27.95 -15.41
C ARG A 753 46.87 26.71 -15.42
N LEU A 754 45.97 26.60 -16.41
CA LEU A 754 45.10 25.44 -16.54
C LEU A 754 45.89 24.14 -16.74
N GLU A 755 46.75 24.10 -17.75
CA GLU A 755 47.44 22.85 -18.14
C GLU A 755 48.34 22.34 -17.01
N ARG A 756 49.06 23.25 -16.33
CA ARG A 756 49.90 22.90 -15.18
C ARG A 756 49.07 22.44 -13.98
N ALA A 757 47.97 23.12 -13.66
CA ALA A 757 47.10 22.71 -12.56
C ALA A 757 46.45 21.34 -12.82
N LEU A 758 46.07 21.06 -14.07
CA LEU A 758 45.55 19.74 -14.49
C LEU A 758 46.60 18.65 -14.32
N LEU A 759 47.81 18.84 -14.86
CA LEU A 759 48.88 17.85 -14.72
C LEU A 759 49.23 17.62 -13.24
N TYR A 760 49.30 18.70 -12.45
CA TYR A 760 49.52 18.58 -11.00
C TYR A 760 48.45 17.73 -10.34
N LYS A 761 47.15 18.03 -10.54
CA LYS A 761 46.05 17.27 -9.92
C LYS A 761 46.09 15.80 -10.32
N VAL A 762 46.25 15.53 -11.61
CA VAL A 762 46.28 14.17 -12.18
C VAL A 762 47.46 13.34 -11.63
N LEU A 763 48.64 13.95 -11.47
CA LEU A 763 49.80 13.27 -10.87
C LEU A 763 49.68 13.16 -9.34
N ALA A 764 49.15 14.19 -8.68
CA ALA A 764 48.96 14.23 -7.23
C ALA A 764 48.04 13.10 -6.76
N ASP A 765 46.90 12.87 -7.46
CA ASP A 765 45.96 11.80 -7.14
C ASP A 765 46.60 10.41 -7.23
N ARG A 766 47.55 10.20 -8.16
CA ARG A 766 48.29 8.92 -8.31
C ARG A 766 49.50 8.80 -7.40
N ALA A 767 50.04 9.92 -6.93
CA ALA A 767 51.13 9.98 -5.98
C ALA A 767 50.65 9.96 -4.52
N GLY A 768 49.33 9.98 -4.28
CA GLY A 768 48.77 10.01 -2.95
C GLY A 768 48.89 11.38 -2.27
N LEU A 769 48.91 12.48 -3.03
CA LEU A 769 48.90 13.86 -2.50
C LEU A 769 47.47 14.45 -2.50
N PRO A 770 46.86 14.70 -1.33
CA PRO A 770 45.51 15.22 -1.25
C PRO A 770 45.48 16.68 -1.71
N CYS A 771 44.76 16.95 -2.81
CA CYS A 771 44.65 18.30 -3.34
C CYS A 771 43.31 18.54 -4.04
N ALA A 772 42.84 19.79 -3.99
CA ALA A 772 41.67 20.28 -4.68
C ALA A 772 42.10 21.07 -5.92
N LEU A 773 41.30 21.00 -6.98
CA LEU A 773 41.50 21.71 -8.24
C LEU A 773 40.36 22.69 -8.45
N TYR A 774 40.66 23.94 -8.82
CA TYR A 774 39.67 24.99 -9.03
C TYR A 774 39.86 25.67 -10.37
N ARG A 775 38.76 26.16 -10.96
CA ARG A 775 38.75 26.83 -12.26
C ARG A 775 37.76 27.99 -12.34
N THR A 776 38.25 29.14 -12.78
CA THR A 776 37.47 30.40 -12.89
C THR A 776 37.36 30.93 -14.32
N CYS A 777 38.18 30.46 -15.26
CA CYS A 777 37.96 30.72 -16.70
C CYS A 777 38.58 29.62 -17.59
N SER A 778 38.57 29.82 -18.91
CA SER A 778 39.08 28.85 -19.88
C SER A 778 40.56 28.54 -19.71
N ALA A 779 41.36 29.47 -19.19
CA ALA A 779 42.81 29.35 -19.06
C ALA A 779 43.32 29.43 -17.60
N TYR A 780 42.44 29.71 -16.64
CA TYR A 780 42.83 30.00 -15.26
C TYR A 780 42.29 28.92 -14.30
N ALA A 781 43.23 28.20 -13.69
CA ALA A 781 42.99 27.19 -12.68
C ALA A 781 44.15 27.17 -11.68
N TRP A 782 43.91 26.66 -10.48
CA TRP A 782 44.93 26.48 -9.45
C TRP A 782 44.65 25.22 -8.63
N VAL A 783 45.66 24.80 -7.87
CA VAL A 783 45.58 23.67 -6.95
C VAL A 783 45.74 24.14 -5.52
N GLU A 784 44.84 23.70 -4.65
CA GLU A 784 45.00 23.81 -3.19
C GLU A 784 45.39 22.44 -2.62
N VAL A 785 46.51 22.36 -1.91
CA VAL A 785 46.97 21.11 -1.29
C VAL A 785 46.53 21.06 0.16
N ALA A 786 46.10 19.87 0.59
CA ALA A 786 45.81 19.60 1.98
C ALA A 786 47.07 19.10 2.71
N VAL A 787 47.49 19.83 3.72
CA VAL A 787 48.60 19.46 4.61
C VAL A 787 48.04 19.41 6.04
N PRO A 788 48.52 18.52 6.93
CA PRO A 788 48.14 18.54 8.33
C PRO A 788 48.30 19.92 8.95
N GLU A 789 47.26 20.41 9.63
CA GLU A 789 47.31 21.64 10.40
C GLU A 789 47.97 21.34 11.76
N LEU A 790 49.20 21.83 11.94
CA LEU A 790 50.04 21.61 13.13
C LEU A 790 50.02 22.82 14.04
N ASP A 791 50.26 22.63 15.34
CA ASP A 791 50.41 23.74 16.29
C ASP A 791 51.66 24.56 15.91
N PRO A 792 51.57 25.90 15.79
CA PRO A 792 52.72 26.76 15.48
C PRO A 792 53.93 26.58 16.40
N ASN A 793 53.74 26.04 17.61
CA ASN A 793 54.80 25.83 18.60
C ASN A 793 55.45 24.43 18.51
N GLU A 794 55.00 23.58 17.59
CA GLU A 794 55.48 22.22 17.42
C GLU A 794 56.66 22.19 16.44
N GLU A 795 57.89 22.00 16.96
CA GLU A 795 59.09 21.84 16.12
C GLU A 795 59.14 20.42 15.54
N LEU A 796 58.97 20.30 14.21
CA LEU A 796 59.09 19.04 13.47
C LEU A 796 60.49 18.44 13.59
N LYS A 797 60.63 17.28 14.24
CA LYS A 797 61.91 16.55 14.36
C LYS A 797 61.94 15.36 13.38
N GLY A 798 61.82 15.66 12.08
CA GLY A 798 61.86 14.68 11.00
C GLY A 798 60.49 14.36 10.40
N ALA A 799 60.36 13.21 9.73
CA ALA A 799 59.11 12.77 9.13
C ALA A 799 58.19 12.14 10.19
N GLU A 800 57.25 12.92 10.70
CA GLU A 800 56.20 12.51 11.65
C GLU A 800 54.87 12.18 10.95
N ASN A 801 54.04 11.33 11.56
CA ASN A 801 52.70 10.97 11.12
C ASN A 801 51.63 11.65 11.98
N TYR A 802 50.55 12.13 11.36
CA TYR A 802 49.46 12.85 12.02
C TYR A 802 48.10 12.27 11.66
N PRO A 803 47.08 12.35 12.53
CA PRO A 803 45.74 11.90 12.19
C PRO A 803 45.21 12.56 10.89
N ALA A 804 44.67 11.78 9.96
CA ALA A 804 44.14 12.32 8.68
C ALA A 804 43.01 13.34 8.88
N GLY A 805 42.35 13.33 10.04
CA GLY A 805 41.40 14.36 10.48
C GLY A 805 41.96 15.78 10.52
N LEU A 806 43.30 15.95 10.59
CA LEU A 806 43.99 17.25 10.55
C LEU A 806 44.25 17.78 9.13
N LEU A 807 43.95 17.01 8.07
CA LEU A 807 44.08 17.49 6.70
C LEU A 807 43.12 18.66 6.42
N ARG A 808 43.68 19.79 5.98
CA ARG A 808 42.93 20.96 5.52
C ARG A 808 43.60 21.51 4.27
N ALA A 809 42.82 21.90 3.25
CA ALA A 809 43.32 22.67 2.11
C ALA A 809 43.79 24.06 2.59
N ASN A 810 45.08 24.15 2.95
CA ASN A 810 45.68 25.28 3.64
C ASN A 810 46.79 25.97 2.83
N TYR A 811 47.22 25.37 1.70
CA TYR A 811 48.19 25.98 0.79
C TYR A 811 47.72 25.97 -0.66
N VAL A 812 48.00 27.05 -1.38
CA VAL A 812 47.94 27.13 -2.84
C VAL A 812 49.33 26.85 -3.38
N VAL A 813 49.44 25.99 -4.41
CA VAL A 813 50.72 25.72 -5.08
C VAL A 813 50.94 26.76 -6.16
N ASP A 814 52.01 27.54 -6.06
CA ASP A 814 52.43 28.39 -7.17
C ASP A 814 53.01 27.51 -8.28
N LEU A 815 52.38 27.52 -9.45
CA LEU A 815 52.81 26.77 -10.63
C LEU A 815 53.34 27.68 -11.74
N MET A 816 53.38 29.00 -11.54
CA MET A 816 53.72 29.98 -12.56
C MET A 816 54.98 30.78 -12.22
N ASP A 817 54.94 31.58 -11.15
CA ASP A 817 55.98 32.59 -10.87
C ASP A 817 57.14 31.97 -10.09
N HIS A 818 56.82 31.20 -9.04
CA HIS A 818 57.77 30.44 -8.23
C HIS A 818 57.32 28.98 -8.13
N PRO A 819 57.51 28.16 -9.19
CA PRO A 819 57.03 26.79 -9.22
C PRO A 819 57.35 25.98 -7.97
N GLY A 820 56.32 25.34 -7.40
CA GLY A 820 56.42 24.52 -6.19
C GLY A 820 56.31 25.29 -4.87
N LYS A 821 56.34 26.62 -4.87
CA LYS A 821 56.19 27.40 -3.64
C LYS A 821 54.79 27.20 -3.04
N MET A 822 54.74 26.77 -1.77
CA MET A 822 53.49 26.60 -1.02
C MET A 822 53.07 27.93 -0.39
N LEU A 823 52.01 28.53 -0.92
CA LEU A 823 51.48 29.82 -0.46
C LEU A 823 50.35 29.57 0.53
N PRO A 824 50.42 30.04 1.80
CA PRO A 824 49.30 29.90 2.73
C PRO A 824 48.02 30.45 2.11
N ARG A 825 46.91 29.72 2.16
CA ARG A 825 45.68 30.01 1.41
C ARG A 825 45.13 31.44 1.60
N LYS A 826 45.37 32.05 2.77
CA LYS A 826 44.92 33.42 3.10
C LYS A 826 45.97 34.51 2.80
N SER A 827 47.15 34.14 2.31
CA SER A 827 48.23 35.09 1.99
C SER A 827 47.89 35.96 0.78
N VAL A 828 48.55 37.12 0.68
CA VAL A 828 48.38 38.04 -0.45
C VAL A 828 48.87 37.40 -1.74
N GLU A 829 49.95 36.61 -1.67
CA GLU A 829 50.51 35.86 -2.78
C GLU A 829 49.53 34.78 -3.28
N ALA A 830 48.90 34.02 -2.38
CA ALA A 830 47.89 33.04 -2.75
C ALA A 830 46.72 33.68 -3.50
N LYS A 831 46.25 34.86 -3.06
CA LYS A 831 45.20 35.61 -3.76
C LYS A 831 45.59 36.01 -5.19
N ARG A 832 46.86 36.30 -5.46
CA ARG A 832 47.35 36.57 -6.84
C ARG A 832 47.33 35.32 -7.72
N VAL A 833 47.52 34.14 -7.14
CA VAL A 833 47.46 32.85 -7.84
C VAL A 833 46.02 32.39 -8.08
N CYS A 834 45.10 32.68 -7.15
CA CYS A 834 43.68 32.33 -7.25
C CYS A 834 42.82 33.34 -8.03
N GLY A 835 43.25 34.61 -8.09
CA GLY A 835 42.44 35.73 -8.58
C GLY A 835 41.48 36.27 -7.51
N ASP A 836 40.82 37.41 -7.79
CA ASP A 836 39.76 37.93 -6.90
C ASP A 836 38.54 36.99 -6.89
N GLU A 837 37.66 37.10 -5.88
CA GLU A 837 36.48 36.24 -5.70
C GLU A 837 35.58 36.21 -6.95
N TYR A 838 35.72 35.19 -7.80
CA TYR A 838 34.91 35.04 -9.00
C TYR A 838 34.26 33.67 -9.12
N LEU A 839 33.06 33.69 -9.71
CA LEU A 839 32.19 32.57 -9.98
C LEU A 839 32.93 31.45 -10.74
N PRO A 840 32.63 30.17 -10.48
CA PRO A 840 33.28 29.05 -11.16
C PRO A 840 32.96 29.05 -12.66
N TYR A 841 33.96 28.69 -13.49
CA TYR A 841 33.76 28.51 -14.93
C TYR A 841 33.10 27.17 -15.20
N THR A 842 31.81 27.19 -15.54
CA THR A 842 30.99 25.98 -15.64
C THR A 842 30.23 25.84 -16.96
N ALA A 843 29.87 24.61 -17.31
CA ALA A 843 29.07 24.25 -18.48
C ALA A 843 27.55 24.47 -18.24
N ARG A 844 27.14 25.69 -17.88
CA ARG A 844 25.74 26.04 -17.49
C ARG A 844 25.10 27.19 -18.28
N GLY A 845 25.78 27.77 -19.27
CA GLY A 845 25.26 28.89 -20.09
C GLY A 845 25.95 30.23 -19.84
N GLN A 846 25.84 31.15 -20.82
CA GLN A 846 26.74 32.28 -21.13
C GLN A 846 27.62 32.77 -19.96
N ASN A 847 28.85 32.23 -19.92
CA ASN A 847 29.93 32.96 -19.27
C ASN A 847 30.06 34.30 -19.99
N ALA A 848 30.02 35.41 -19.25
CA ALA A 848 30.48 36.71 -19.72
C ALA A 848 31.78 36.46 -20.50
N GLN A 849 31.89 37.03 -21.71
CA GLN A 849 33.07 36.90 -22.55
C GLN A 849 34.33 36.90 -21.67
N CYS A 850 35.12 35.82 -21.73
CA CYS A 850 36.42 35.75 -21.07
C CYS A 850 37.17 37.01 -21.53
N ASN A 851 37.45 37.98 -20.66
CA ASN A 851 38.25 39.17 -21.02
C ASN A 851 39.65 38.76 -21.53
N CYS A 852 40.05 37.53 -21.23
CA CYS A 852 41.16 36.76 -21.79
C CYS A 852 41.19 36.74 -23.34
N CYS A 853 40.04 36.90 -24.00
CA CYS A 853 39.93 36.91 -25.45
C CYS A 853 39.91 38.34 -26.05
N VAL A 854 39.78 39.40 -25.23
CA VAL A 854 39.53 40.77 -25.70
C VAL A 854 40.62 41.76 -25.28
N GLU A 855 41.33 41.55 -24.17
CA GLU A 855 42.36 42.50 -23.72
C GLU A 855 43.76 42.14 -24.24
N LYS A 856 44.09 42.74 -25.39
CA LYS A 856 45.46 42.80 -25.95
C LYS A 856 46.45 43.61 -25.11
N GLN A 857 46.10 44.10 -23.93
CA GLN A 857 46.99 44.96 -23.13
C GLN A 857 46.75 44.75 -21.64
N LYS A 858 47.84 44.42 -20.91
CA LYS A 858 48.01 44.33 -19.45
C LYS A 858 47.90 42.93 -18.82
N CYS A 859 48.86 42.07 -19.15
CA CYS A 859 49.49 41.17 -18.17
C CYS A 859 50.99 41.16 -18.45
N ASN A 860 51.72 42.06 -17.77
CA ASN A 860 53.13 41.86 -17.43
C ASN A 860 53.19 41.47 -15.97
#